data_AF-A0A4P5QP75-F1
#
_entry.id   AF-A0A4P5QP75-F1
#
_cell.length_a   1.000
_cell.length_b   1.000
_cell.length_c   1.000
_cell.angle_alpha   90.00
_cell.angle_beta   90.00
_cell.angle_gamma   90.00
#
_symmetry.space_group_name_H-M   'P 1'
#
loop_
_entity.id
_entity.type
_entity.pdbx_description
1 polymer ?
#
loop_
_entity_poly.entity_id
_entity_poly.type
_entity_poly.pdbx_seq_one_letter_code
_entity_poly.pdbx_strand_id
1 'polypeptide(L)'
;MLACLHLRAESPSEGARETSAISNAIGYLRGVAAADPDGWFAPPVRQRTVVSTKEITVYYKNVEVDVPVWEYETVKVFKNVRQGQSVDAVTVRKEVEERRPVRQIGTKKGTQRVPDPKGDIPVTQKIPEYGPGGPDFWKAYHFGHNAMVVYALMSAGIGIDDRLVSQPLDNLASLFGRYGLPDTTWDLAWTAAAFSIAGKTTDRYKAIAVQAASKLIDGQIDSGPATGLWGPVCLNLKLVASLEVSRSKLANDFVHAQAAVDAKKKNSEVRRDAVRASLKEVERELHNCMMYWNVNYQQIEMRQKLTDDFGTGIEVSGLPQYPYNQVTADMENTAMALFGLAVAAANGAIPSQTVPPKMKDLNLPAGRNSAQVLLRTASILTRTQRPDGSFSELNVHLPHGEFAASSKVIPGIPALAASFVPLDSKTTFTSSAQGYASLLYLRRIFAASAAPLAKSIAAAETFLQGRLAELAPAGFAEKDGGQVAPYDALFALHVAHSFSPGSLAPETWRKTVEFIAGSQAGDGSWTQIGSSYIGKGSAGSPGGNDWMIFSSHRERSSKTESIIPPEAKAPAVQPVKGAKAPDVRPGDRKPANPHVQPRDLVLEGRAHVVASLDSNRSRGWYVENYSYNSDVVATAFALASLLRPNTAPVSEPPAPLSPQRRSPL
;
A
#
# COMPACT_ATOMS: atom_id res chain seq x y z
N MET A 1 28.31 -23.53 -2.27
CA MET A 1 27.00 -23.55 -2.96
C MET A 1 26.28 -24.89 -2.83
N LEU A 2 26.91 -26.04 -3.06
CA LEU A 2 26.28 -27.38 -2.91
C LEU A 2 26.27 -27.97 -1.47
N ALA A 3 27.05 -27.43 -0.52
CA ALA A 3 27.20 -28.03 0.81
C ALA A 3 26.04 -27.73 1.81
N CYS A 4 25.21 -26.72 1.53
CA CYS A 4 24.12 -26.31 2.44
C CYS A 4 22.76 -26.96 2.12
N LEU A 5 22.65 -27.72 1.03
CA LEU A 5 21.44 -28.45 0.64
C LEU A 5 21.56 -29.91 1.08
N HIS A 6 21.55 -30.17 2.39
CA HIS A 6 21.25 -31.53 2.89
C HIS A 6 19.74 -31.79 2.78
N LEU A 7 19.26 -31.90 1.54
CA LEU A 7 17.96 -32.46 1.22
C LEU A 7 18.04 -33.96 1.54
N ARG A 8 17.49 -34.40 2.68
CA ARG A 8 17.05 -35.78 2.82
C ARG A 8 15.82 -35.95 1.92
N ALA A 9 16.06 -36.12 0.63
CA ALA A 9 15.10 -36.63 -0.32
C ALA A 9 15.04 -38.16 -0.16
N GLU A 10 13.85 -38.73 -0.14
CA GLU A 10 13.66 -40.19 -0.11
C GLU A 10 13.97 -40.82 -1.47
N SER A 11 14.07 -40.02 -2.55
CA SER A 11 14.56 -40.42 -3.86
C SER A 11 15.49 -39.37 -4.52
N PRO A 12 16.53 -39.77 -5.29
CA PRO A 12 17.46 -38.83 -5.95
C PRO A 12 16.82 -37.94 -7.03
N SER A 13 15.73 -38.38 -7.65
CA SER A 13 15.04 -37.66 -8.73
C SER A 13 14.15 -36.51 -8.23
N GLU A 14 13.60 -36.61 -7.03
CA GLU A 14 12.72 -35.59 -6.45
C GLU A 14 13.51 -34.37 -5.97
N GLY A 15 14.63 -34.59 -5.26
CA GLY A 15 15.52 -33.50 -4.83
C GLY A 15 16.12 -32.71 -6.00
N ALA A 16 16.27 -33.35 -7.17
CA ALA A 16 16.75 -32.68 -8.39
C ALA A 16 15.75 -31.67 -8.94
N ARG A 17 14.44 -31.95 -8.86
CA ARG A 17 13.38 -31.04 -9.35
C ARG A 17 13.26 -29.80 -8.47
N GLU A 18 13.27 -29.95 -7.15
CA GLU A 18 13.26 -28.83 -6.20
C GLU A 18 14.48 -27.94 -6.36
N THR A 19 15.67 -28.54 -6.45
CA THR A 19 16.93 -27.82 -6.66
C THR A 19 16.92 -27.06 -7.98
N SER A 20 16.42 -27.67 -9.05
CA SER A 20 16.24 -27.00 -10.35
C SER A 20 15.27 -25.83 -10.24
N ALA A 21 14.15 -25.99 -9.55
CA ALA A 21 13.16 -24.93 -9.39
C ALA A 21 13.73 -23.72 -8.63
N ILE A 22 14.46 -23.96 -7.53
CA ILE A 22 15.17 -22.92 -6.78
C ILE A 22 16.19 -22.20 -7.66
N SER A 23 17.02 -22.95 -8.40
CA SER A 23 18.04 -22.37 -9.28
C SER A 23 17.41 -21.51 -10.38
N ASN A 24 16.32 -21.98 -11.00
CA ASN A 24 15.59 -21.25 -12.03
C ASN A 24 14.97 -19.97 -11.47
N ALA A 25 14.41 -20.01 -10.26
CA ALA A 25 13.85 -18.85 -9.57
C ALA A 25 14.90 -17.76 -9.32
N ILE A 26 16.08 -18.16 -8.84
CA ILE A 26 17.20 -17.23 -8.63
C ILE A 26 17.67 -16.65 -9.96
N GLY A 27 17.70 -17.46 -11.03
CA GLY A 27 18.00 -17.02 -12.38
C GLY A 27 17.02 -15.94 -12.88
N TYR A 28 15.72 -16.18 -12.70
CA TYR A 28 14.66 -15.22 -13.02
C TYR A 28 14.85 -13.90 -12.25
N LEU A 29 14.99 -13.96 -10.93
CA LEU A 29 15.15 -12.76 -10.08
C LEU A 29 16.42 -11.97 -10.43
N ARG A 30 17.50 -12.67 -10.81
CA ARG A 30 18.72 -12.03 -11.33
C ARG A 30 18.46 -11.30 -12.64
N GLY A 31 17.68 -11.89 -13.55
CA GLY A 31 17.24 -11.24 -14.78
C GLY A 31 16.40 -10.00 -14.52
N VAL A 32 15.45 -10.07 -13.57
CA VAL A 32 14.63 -8.92 -13.15
C VAL A 32 15.49 -7.80 -12.60
N ALA A 33 16.38 -8.08 -11.64
CA ALA A 33 17.27 -7.07 -11.07
C ALA A 33 18.20 -6.44 -12.11
N ALA A 34 18.71 -7.23 -13.07
CA ALA A 34 19.57 -6.73 -14.14
C ALA A 34 18.86 -5.83 -15.14
N ALA A 35 17.53 -5.95 -15.27
CA ALA A 35 16.72 -5.07 -16.13
C ALA A 35 16.57 -3.65 -15.54
N ASP A 36 16.82 -3.48 -14.25
CA ASP A 36 16.78 -2.21 -13.56
C ASP A 36 18.20 -1.70 -13.24
N PRO A 37 18.56 -0.45 -13.62
CA PRO A 37 19.91 0.06 -13.39
C PRO A 37 20.29 0.15 -11.90
N ASP A 38 19.29 0.32 -11.02
CA ASP A 38 19.50 0.43 -9.58
C ASP A 38 19.36 -0.93 -8.88
N GLY A 39 19.12 -2.02 -9.63
CA GLY A 39 19.03 -3.38 -9.11
C GLY A 39 17.71 -3.68 -8.37
N TRP A 40 16.64 -2.94 -8.66
CA TRP A 40 15.33 -3.17 -8.03
C TRP A 40 14.59 -4.35 -8.64
N PHE A 41 13.91 -5.13 -7.78
CA PHE A 41 12.97 -6.17 -8.21
C PHE A 41 11.57 -5.61 -8.47
N ALA A 42 11.16 -4.63 -7.66
CA ALA A 42 9.97 -3.82 -7.86
C ALA A 42 10.38 -2.35 -7.97
N PRO A 43 10.85 -1.91 -9.15
CA PRO A 43 11.37 -0.55 -9.35
C PRO A 43 10.26 0.51 -9.20
N PRO A 44 10.61 1.75 -8.87
CA PRO A 44 9.69 2.86 -9.00
C PRO A 44 9.33 3.12 -10.46
N VAL A 45 8.17 3.72 -10.68
CA VAL A 45 7.81 4.31 -11.96
C VAL A 45 8.64 5.58 -12.13
N ARG A 46 9.74 5.49 -12.88
CA ARG A 46 10.60 6.64 -13.20
C ARG A 46 9.86 7.57 -14.16
N GLN A 47 9.51 8.77 -13.69
CA GLN A 47 8.90 9.78 -14.55
C GLN A 47 9.95 10.25 -15.57
N ARG A 48 9.60 10.22 -16.86
CA ARG A 48 10.50 10.62 -17.94
C ARG A 48 9.91 11.78 -18.72
N THR A 49 10.69 12.83 -18.94
CA THR A 49 10.33 13.97 -19.80
C THR A 49 11.20 13.96 -21.04
N VAL A 50 10.69 14.56 -22.12
CA VAL A 50 11.49 14.79 -23.32
C VAL A 50 12.56 15.84 -22.98
N VAL A 51 13.83 15.43 -22.98
CA VAL A 51 14.97 16.32 -22.71
C VAL A 51 15.66 16.79 -23.99
N SER A 52 15.54 16.02 -25.06
CA SER A 52 16.05 16.35 -26.38
C SER A 52 15.21 15.66 -27.45
N THR A 53 15.43 16.01 -28.71
CA THR A 53 14.88 15.24 -29.84
C THR A 53 16.03 14.84 -30.74
N LYS A 54 16.13 13.55 -31.05
CA LYS A 54 17.06 13.04 -32.05
C LYS A 54 16.39 13.06 -33.41
N GLU A 55 17.07 13.63 -34.39
CA GLU A 55 16.65 13.56 -35.78
C GLU A 55 17.12 12.24 -36.38
N ILE A 56 16.18 11.44 -36.87
CA ILE A 56 16.49 10.29 -37.72
C ILE A 56 15.89 10.51 -39.10
N THR A 57 16.60 10.08 -40.14
CA THR A 57 16.06 10.06 -41.49
C THR A 57 15.35 8.74 -41.71
N VAL A 58 14.04 8.79 -41.93
CA VAL A 58 13.22 7.64 -42.32
C VAL A 58 12.90 7.75 -43.79
N TYR A 59 13.09 6.67 -44.54
CA TYR A 59 12.82 6.63 -45.96
C TYR A 59 11.37 6.19 -46.22
N TYR A 60 10.77 6.80 -47.22
CA TYR A 60 9.40 6.57 -47.65
C TYR A 60 9.37 6.28 -49.14
N LYS A 61 8.33 5.56 -49.57
CA LYS A 61 7.94 5.50 -50.97
C LYS A 61 6.49 5.95 -51.13
N ASN A 62 6.17 6.44 -52.32
CA ASN A 62 4.80 6.71 -52.73
C ASN A 62 4.16 5.41 -53.22
N VAL A 63 3.01 5.04 -52.65
CA VAL A 63 2.18 3.92 -53.12
C VAL A 63 0.84 4.47 -53.57
N GLU A 64 0.34 4.02 -54.71
CA GLU A 64 -1.03 4.31 -55.12
C GLU A 64 -2.00 3.50 -54.27
N VAL A 65 -2.89 4.20 -53.57
CA VAL A 65 -3.96 3.63 -52.77
C VAL A 65 -5.30 4.17 -53.23
N ASP A 66 -6.32 3.33 -53.18
CA ASP A 66 -7.70 3.75 -53.45
C ASP A 66 -8.22 4.54 -52.24
N VAL A 67 -8.26 5.86 -52.37
CA VAL A 67 -8.77 6.75 -51.33
C VAL A 67 -10.28 6.86 -51.47
N PRO A 68 -11.07 6.48 -50.44
CA PRO A 68 -12.52 6.60 -50.49
C PRO A 68 -12.94 8.07 -50.54
N VAL A 69 -13.84 8.41 -51.46
CA VAL A 69 -14.48 9.73 -51.56
C VAL A 69 -15.80 9.67 -50.83
N TRP A 70 -15.97 10.53 -49.84
CA TRP A 70 -17.15 10.57 -48.97
C TRP A 70 -18.03 11.78 -49.28
N GLU A 71 -19.34 11.58 -49.21
CA GLU A 71 -20.34 12.63 -49.09
C GLU A 71 -20.40 13.06 -47.62
N TYR A 72 -20.40 14.37 -47.35
CA TYR A 72 -20.32 14.91 -45.99
C TYR A 72 -21.57 15.73 -45.66
N GLU A 73 -22.10 15.58 -44.45
CA GLU A 73 -23.05 16.51 -43.83
C GLU A 73 -22.34 17.40 -42.82
N THR A 74 -22.85 18.61 -42.61
CA THR A 74 -22.35 19.50 -41.57
C THR A 74 -23.19 19.33 -40.31
N VAL A 75 -22.56 18.91 -39.22
CA VAL A 75 -23.18 18.80 -37.89
C VAL A 75 -22.52 19.77 -36.92
N LYS A 76 -23.32 20.39 -36.07
CA LYS A 76 -22.83 21.27 -35.00
C LYS A 76 -22.44 20.43 -33.80
N VAL A 77 -21.18 20.51 -33.39
CA VAL A 77 -20.62 19.75 -32.26
C VAL A 77 -19.85 20.67 -31.33
N PHE A 78 -20.02 20.46 -30.02
CA PHE A 78 -19.28 21.20 -29.00
C PHE A 78 -17.88 20.62 -28.82
N LYS A 79 -16.86 21.34 -29.29
CA LYS A 79 -15.45 20.97 -29.11
C LYS A 79 -14.72 21.94 -28.19
N ASN A 80 -13.72 21.40 -27.51
CA ASN A 80 -12.75 22.17 -26.74
C ASN A 80 -11.75 22.80 -27.71
N VAL A 81 -11.85 24.12 -27.91
CA VAL A 81 -10.98 24.88 -28.81
C VAL A 81 -10.01 25.70 -27.98
N ARG A 82 -8.73 25.61 -28.31
CA ARG A 82 -7.67 26.39 -27.67
C ARG A 82 -7.76 27.84 -28.16
N GLN A 83 -8.00 28.78 -27.25
CA GLN A 83 -8.13 30.19 -27.61
C GLN A 83 -6.90 30.96 -27.13
N GLY A 84 -6.11 31.45 -28.09
CA GLY A 84 -4.82 32.12 -27.86
C GLY A 84 -3.64 31.33 -28.45
N GLN A 85 -2.55 32.04 -28.79
CA GLN A 85 -1.32 31.45 -29.35
C GLN A 85 -0.17 31.33 -28.34
N SER A 86 -0.36 31.74 -27.08
CA SER A 86 0.68 31.65 -26.04
C SER A 86 0.60 30.33 -25.25
N VAL A 87 1.62 30.13 -24.41
CA VAL A 87 1.74 29.00 -23.47
C VAL A 87 0.55 28.95 -22.49
N ASP A 88 -0.12 30.08 -22.24
CA ASP A 88 -1.25 30.24 -21.31
C ASP A 88 -2.64 30.11 -21.97
N ALA A 89 -2.71 29.62 -23.21
CA ALA A 89 -3.98 29.55 -23.94
C ALA A 89 -5.01 28.63 -23.25
N VAL A 90 -6.15 29.22 -22.89
CA VAL A 90 -7.26 28.56 -22.20
C VAL A 90 -8.09 27.76 -23.20
N THR A 91 -8.49 26.55 -22.79
CA THR A 91 -9.34 25.69 -23.61
C THR A 91 -10.80 25.99 -23.32
N VAL A 92 -11.56 26.46 -24.31
CA VAL A 92 -12.96 26.84 -24.16
C VAL A 92 -13.83 25.91 -25.01
N ARG A 93 -14.94 25.42 -24.45
CA ARG A 93 -15.89 24.58 -25.19
C ARG A 93 -16.76 25.48 -26.09
N LYS A 94 -16.59 25.38 -27.40
CA LYS A 94 -17.37 26.12 -28.41
C LYS A 94 -18.11 25.16 -29.33
N GLU A 95 -19.29 25.57 -29.77
CA GLU A 95 -20.00 24.92 -30.86
C GLU A 95 -19.27 25.20 -32.16
N VAL A 96 -18.86 24.15 -32.86
CA VAL A 96 -18.14 24.23 -34.14
C VAL A 96 -18.87 23.36 -35.14
N GLU A 97 -19.01 23.85 -36.36
CA GLU A 97 -19.52 23.09 -37.49
C GLU A 97 -18.45 22.12 -37.98
N GLU A 98 -18.72 20.82 -37.85
CA GLU A 98 -17.83 19.76 -38.32
C GLU A 98 -18.49 19.01 -39.48
N ARG A 99 -17.70 18.74 -40.53
CA ARG A 99 -18.14 17.92 -41.67
C ARG A 99 -17.97 16.45 -41.31
N ARG A 100 -19.07 15.71 -41.19
CA ARG A 100 -19.08 14.27 -40.93
C ARG A 100 -19.36 13.49 -42.21
N PRO A 101 -18.62 12.42 -42.54
CA PRO A 101 -18.92 11.59 -43.70
C PRO A 101 -20.22 10.81 -43.45
N VAL A 102 -21.16 10.90 -44.41
CA VAL A 102 -22.47 10.23 -44.37
C VAL A 102 -22.45 8.93 -45.17
N ARG A 103 -21.88 8.96 -46.39
CA ARG A 103 -21.82 7.79 -47.28
C ARG A 103 -20.62 7.88 -48.21
N GLN A 104 -19.96 6.76 -48.50
CA GLN A 104 -18.92 6.71 -49.53
C GLN A 104 -19.59 6.77 -50.92
N ILE A 105 -19.18 7.74 -51.74
CA ILE A 105 -19.72 7.98 -53.09
C ILE A 105 -18.77 7.52 -54.21
N GLY A 106 -17.57 7.04 -53.86
CA GLY A 106 -16.64 6.44 -54.80
C GLY A 106 -15.25 6.18 -54.21
N THR A 107 -14.30 5.80 -55.06
CA THR A 107 -12.87 5.75 -54.75
C THR A 107 -12.11 6.54 -55.81
N LYS A 108 -11.04 7.23 -55.40
CA LYS A 108 -10.08 7.85 -56.32
C LYS A 108 -8.69 7.29 -56.06
N LYS A 109 -7.89 7.12 -57.11
CA LYS A 109 -6.46 6.82 -56.97
C LYS A 109 -5.79 8.01 -56.29
N GLY A 110 -5.21 7.77 -55.12
CA GLY A 110 -4.45 8.76 -54.37
C GLY A 110 -3.07 8.20 -54.03
N THR A 111 -2.10 9.09 -53.91
CA THR A 111 -0.74 8.69 -53.52
C THR A 111 -0.60 8.80 -52.00
N GLN A 112 -0.23 7.71 -51.34
CA GLN A 112 0.08 7.69 -49.91
C GLN A 112 1.56 7.39 -49.70
N ARG A 113 2.20 8.17 -48.83
CA ARG A 113 3.56 7.89 -48.37
C ARG A 113 3.53 6.77 -47.34
N VAL A 114 4.23 5.69 -47.63
CA VAL A 114 4.37 4.53 -46.72
C VAL A 114 5.84 4.38 -46.34
N PRO A 115 6.18 4.15 -45.05
CA PRO A 115 7.57 3.92 -44.63
C PRO A 115 8.17 2.72 -45.38
N ASP A 116 9.34 2.91 -46.00
CA ASP A 116 10.08 1.87 -46.68
C ASP A 116 11.59 2.13 -46.51
N PRO A 117 12.36 1.23 -45.87
CA PRO A 117 13.81 1.37 -45.72
C PRO A 117 14.57 1.53 -47.04
N LYS A 118 14.00 1.10 -48.18
CA LYS A 118 14.56 1.27 -49.53
C LYS A 118 13.88 2.39 -50.33
N GLY A 119 12.99 3.15 -49.69
CA GLY A 119 12.29 4.27 -50.30
C GLY A 119 13.25 5.40 -50.70
N ASP A 120 12.87 6.17 -51.70
CA ASP A 120 13.65 7.26 -52.29
C ASP A 120 13.34 8.63 -51.67
N ILE A 121 12.33 8.70 -50.78
CA ILE A 121 11.91 9.95 -50.14
C ILE A 121 12.44 9.99 -48.70
N PRO A 122 13.54 10.71 -48.41
CA PRO A 122 14.01 10.91 -47.05
C PRO A 122 13.10 11.90 -46.31
N VAL A 123 12.64 11.51 -45.13
CA VAL A 123 11.89 12.38 -44.21
C VAL A 123 12.59 12.41 -42.87
N THR A 124 13.01 13.59 -42.43
CA THR A 124 13.55 13.79 -41.09
C THR A 124 12.43 13.70 -40.05
N GLN A 125 12.50 12.69 -39.19
CA GLN A 125 11.63 12.54 -38.04
C GLN A 125 12.36 12.91 -36.77
N LYS A 126 11.71 13.72 -35.93
CA LYS A 126 12.17 14.02 -34.58
C LYS A 126 11.65 12.95 -33.63
N ILE A 127 12.54 12.10 -33.14
CA ILE A 127 12.25 11.15 -32.07
C ILE A 127 12.57 11.82 -30.74
N PRO A 128 11.64 11.88 -29.78
CA PRO A 128 11.92 12.37 -28.45
C PRO A 128 12.95 11.47 -27.73
N GLU A 129 13.98 12.10 -27.20
CA GLU A 129 14.90 11.52 -26.22
C GLU A 129 14.41 11.91 -24.83
N TYR A 130 14.27 10.90 -23.98
CA TYR A 130 13.66 11.06 -22.67
C TYR A 130 14.70 11.03 -21.55
N GLY A 131 14.68 12.04 -20.69
CA GLY A 131 15.48 12.13 -19.46
C GLY A 131 14.60 12.20 -18.21
N PRO A 132 15.18 12.47 -17.03
CA PRO A 132 14.44 12.50 -15.77
C PRO A 132 13.35 13.57 -15.79
N GLY A 133 12.11 13.16 -15.57
CA GLY A 133 10.91 13.97 -15.81
C GLY A 133 10.12 14.38 -14.58
N GLY A 134 10.60 14.03 -13.40
CA GLY A 134 9.91 14.25 -12.14
C GLY A 134 10.39 13.28 -11.08
N PRO A 135 9.81 13.35 -9.87
CA PRO A 135 10.12 12.41 -8.80
C PRO A 135 9.74 10.98 -9.19
N ASP A 136 10.54 10.02 -8.75
CA ASP A 136 10.25 8.59 -8.90
C ASP A 136 8.99 8.23 -8.09
N PHE A 137 8.05 7.54 -8.73
CA PHE A 137 6.80 7.13 -8.08
C PHE A 137 6.84 5.67 -7.63
N TRP A 138 6.76 5.46 -6.33
CA TRP A 138 6.66 4.16 -5.68
C TRP A 138 5.20 3.78 -5.49
N LYS A 139 4.79 2.66 -6.11
CA LYS A 139 3.47 2.10 -5.86
C LYS A 139 3.43 1.48 -4.46
N ALA A 140 2.20 1.27 -3.96
CA ALA A 140 1.96 0.55 -2.72
C ALA A 140 2.73 -0.77 -2.69
N TYR A 141 3.29 -1.09 -1.52
CA TYR A 141 3.97 -2.34 -1.20
C TYR A 141 5.32 -2.61 -1.90
N HIS A 142 5.78 -1.70 -2.78
CA HIS A 142 7.03 -1.91 -3.51
C HIS A 142 8.26 -2.01 -2.60
N PHE A 143 8.29 -1.29 -1.47
CA PHE A 143 9.40 -1.41 -0.51
C PHE A 143 9.45 -2.81 0.10
N GLY A 144 8.29 -3.33 0.50
CA GLY A 144 8.08 -4.67 1.03
C GLY A 144 8.38 -5.75 0.01
N HIS A 145 8.00 -5.59 -1.26
CA HIS A 145 8.34 -6.55 -2.31
C HIS A 145 9.85 -6.70 -2.48
N ASN A 146 10.58 -5.58 -2.53
CA ASN A 146 12.03 -5.63 -2.62
C ASN A 146 12.63 -6.29 -1.36
N ALA A 147 12.17 -5.92 -0.16
CA ALA A 147 12.64 -6.54 1.09
C ALA A 147 12.32 -8.05 1.16
N MET A 148 11.15 -8.47 0.69
CA MET A 148 10.72 -9.87 0.62
C MET A 148 11.62 -10.68 -0.31
N VAL A 149 11.95 -10.17 -1.50
CA VAL A 149 12.86 -10.85 -2.43
C VAL A 149 14.24 -11.01 -1.79
N VAL A 150 14.77 -9.96 -1.15
CA VAL A 150 16.05 -10.04 -0.43
C VAL A 150 15.98 -11.10 0.68
N TYR A 151 14.91 -11.13 1.49
CA TYR A 151 14.70 -12.15 2.50
C TYR A 151 14.71 -13.57 1.89
N ALA A 152 14.00 -13.78 0.78
CA ALA A 152 13.92 -15.07 0.10
C ALA A 152 15.29 -15.51 -0.45
N LEU A 153 16.05 -14.60 -1.07
CA LEU A 153 17.40 -14.88 -1.59
C LEU A 153 18.40 -15.22 -0.48
N MET A 154 18.41 -14.47 0.63
CA MET A 154 19.26 -14.78 1.77
C MET A 154 18.87 -16.11 2.41
N SER A 155 17.56 -16.40 2.49
CA SER A 155 17.06 -17.70 2.94
C SER A 155 17.49 -18.83 2.01
N ALA A 156 17.64 -18.55 0.71
CA ALA A 156 18.17 -19.48 -0.29
C ALA A 156 19.69 -19.70 -0.21
N GLY A 157 20.36 -19.01 0.72
CA GLY A 157 21.81 -19.11 0.91
C GLY A 157 22.62 -18.19 0.00
N ILE A 158 22.00 -17.24 -0.68
CA ILE A 158 22.73 -16.16 -1.37
C ILE A 158 23.35 -15.26 -0.32
N GLY A 159 24.66 -15.08 -0.39
CA GLY A 159 25.43 -14.28 0.57
C GLY A 159 25.04 -12.80 0.51
N ILE A 160 25.19 -12.11 1.65
CA ILE A 160 24.86 -10.68 1.73
C ILE A 160 25.71 -9.82 0.79
N ASP A 161 26.94 -10.24 0.51
CA ASP A 161 27.88 -9.54 -0.37
C ASP A 161 27.56 -9.75 -1.87
N ASP A 162 26.66 -10.68 -2.23
CA ASP A 162 26.19 -10.79 -3.61
C ASP A 162 25.43 -9.51 -3.96
N ARG A 163 25.73 -8.94 -5.14
CA ARG A 163 25.11 -7.71 -5.63
C ARG A 163 23.58 -7.82 -5.71
N LEU A 164 23.05 -9.02 -5.94
CA LEU A 164 21.62 -9.30 -5.95
C LEU A 164 20.94 -9.05 -4.58
N VAL A 165 21.71 -9.05 -3.49
CA VAL A 165 21.23 -8.83 -2.12
C VAL A 165 21.69 -7.47 -1.58
N SER A 166 22.99 -7.16 -1.67
CA SER A 166 23.58 -5.93 -1.11
C SER A 166 23.00 -4.66 -1.73
N GLN A 167 22.88 -4.59 -3.05
CA GLN A 167 22.40 -3.38 -3.74
C GLN A 167 20.98 -2.96 -3.33
N PRO A 168 19.95 -3.83 -3.40
CA PRO A 168 18.61 -3.46 -2.94
C PRO A 168 18.54 -3.19 -1.43
N LEU A 169 19.33 -3.88 -0.58
CA LEU A 169 19.40 -3.58 0.86
C LEU A 169 19.95 -2.18 1.13
N ASP A 170 21.05 -1.81 0.48
CA ASP A 170 21.65 -0.49 0.65
C ASP A 170 20.76 0.63 0.14
N ASN A 171 20.07 0.40 -0.98
CA ASN A 171 19.11 1.34 -1.50
C ASN A 171 17.92 1.53 -0.55
N LEU A 172 17.34 0.45 -0.03
CA LEU A 172 16.26 0.51 0.98
C LEU A 172 16.74 1.23 2.25
N ALA A 173 17.94 0.89 2.74
CA ALA A 173 18.53 1.54 3.91
C ALA A 173 18.78 3.03 3.69
N SER A 174 19.12 3.44 2.46
CA SER A 174 19.23 4.86 2.09
C SER A 174 17.87 5.54 2.04
N LEU A 175 16.86 4.90 1.44
CA LEU A 175 15.50 5.44 1.39
C LEU A 175 14.93 5.63 2.80
N PHE A 176 15.02 4.62 3.67
CA PHE A 176 14.50 4.71 5.03
C PHE A 176 15.26 5.72 5.89
N GLY A 177 16.56 5.88 5.65
CA GLY A 177 17.35 6.92 6.31
C GLY A 177 16.97 8.35 5.90
N ARG A 178 16.40 8.53 4.70
CA ARG A 178 15.97 9.85 4.19
C ARG A 178 14.50 10.16 4.46
N TYR A 179 13.63 9.17 4.30
CA TYR A 179 12.18 9.35 4.26
C TYR A 179 11.42 8.65 5.40
N GLY A 180 12.15 7.97 6.30
CA GLY A 180 11.55 7.15 7.35
C GLY A 180 11.12 5.76 6.89
N LEU A 181 10.71 4.93 7.87
CA LEU A 181 10.21 3.57 7.62
C LEU A 181 8.76 3.60 7.13
N PRO A 182 8.37 2.70 6.22
CA PRO A 182 7.02 2.66 5.66
C PRO A 182 5.95 2.44 6.74
N ASP A 183 4.75 2.94 6.47
CA ASP A 183 3.62 2.87 7.40
C ASP A 183 2.68 1.68 7.12
N THR A 184 2.87 0.94 6.03
CA THR A 184 2.06 -0.25 5.75
C THR A 184 2.62 -1.46 6.50
N THR A 185 1.74 -2.32 7.03
CA THR A 185 2.15 -3.53 7.77
C THR A 185 2.95 -4.48 6.89
N TRP A 186 2.57 -4.61 5.62
CA TRP A 186 3.27 -5.44 4.64
C TRP A 186 4.73 -4.99 4.45
N ASP A 187 4.94 -3.71 4.12
CA ASP A 187 6.28 -3.17 3.86
C ASP A 187 7.16 -3.30 5.10
N LEU A 188 6.58 -2.98 6.26
CA LEU A 188 7.31 -2.96 7.52
C LEU A 188 7.67 -4.36 8.01
N ALA A 189 6.78 -5.35 7.84
CA ALA A 189 7.04 -6.75 8.20
C ALA A 189 8.18 -7.35 7.38
N TRP A 190 8.15 -7.17 6.04
CA TRP A 190 9.21 -7.64 5.18
C TRP A 190 10.53 -6.91 5.40
N THR A 191 10.46 -5.61 5.69
CA THR A 191 11.64 -4.83 6.13
C THR A 191 12.22 -5.40 7.41
N ALA A 192 11.40 -5.64 8.44
CA ALA A 192 11.85 -6.25 9.69
C ALA A 192 12.48 -7.62 9.45
N ALA A 193 11.89 -8.48 8.61
CA ALA A 193 12.42 -9.80 8.30
C ALA A 193 13.78 -9.75 7.58
N ALA A 194 13.87 -9.00 6.47
CA ALA A 194 15.08 -8.91 5.66
C ALA A 194 16.24 -8.27 6.45
N PHE A 195 16.01 -7.12 7.08
CA PHE A 195 17.04 -6.42 7.83
C PHE A 195 17.43 -7.16 9.13
N SER A 196 16.57 -8.01 9.69
CA SER A 196 16.95 -8.84 10.85
C SER A 196 17.97 -9.92 10.48
N ILE A 197 17.87 -10.52 9.28
CA ILE A 197 18.87 -11.47 8.79
C ILE A 197 20.16 -10.73 8.44
N ALA A 198 20.04 -9.63 7.70
CA ALA A 198 21.17 -8.80 7.29
C ALA A 198 21.88 -8.13 8.49
N GLY A 199 21.17 -7.83 9.57
CA GLY A 199 21.69 -7.19 10.78
C GLY A 199 22.71 -8.00 11.56
N LYS A 200 22.96 -9.27 11.18
CA LYS A 200 24.07 -10.07 11.71
C LYS A 200 25.44 -9.57 11.23
N THR A 201 25.48 -8.83 10.12
CA THR A 201 26.73 -8.42 9.48
C THR A 201 27.05 -6.93 9.68
N THR A 202 26.03 -6.07 9.84
CA THR A 202 26.24 -4.62 10.06
C THR A 202 25.31 -4.04 11.12
N ASP A 203 25.85 -3.13 11.93
CA ASP A 203 25.07 -2.39 12.93
C ASP A 203 24.01 -1.48 12.29
N ARG A 204 24.28 -0.95 11.09
CA ARG A 204 23.33 -0.15 10.31
C ARG A 204 22.05 -0.94 10.03
N TYR A 205 22.18 -2.17 9.53
CA TYR A 205 21.03 -3.01 9.23
C TYR A 205 20.32 -3.48 10.50
N LYS A 206 21.09 -3.79 11.55
CA LYS A 206 20.52 -4.11 12.86
C LYS A 206 19.67 -2.97 13.43
N ALA A 207 20.13 -1.72 13.30
CA ALA A 207 19.37 -0.56 13.76
C ALA A 207 18.03 -0.43 13.01
N ILE A 208 18.04 -0.61 11.69
CA ILE A 208 16.81 -0.62 10.86
C ILE A 208 15.88 -1.75 11.29
N ALA A 209 16.41 -2.95 11.51
CA ALA A 209 15.63 -4.10 11.97
C ALA A 209 14.93 -3.84 13.32
N VAL A 210 15.66 -3.26 14.29
CA VAL A 210 15.12 -2.91 15.61
C VAL A 210 14.04 -1.83 15.49
N GLN A 211 14.25 -0.80 14.66
CA GLN A 211 13.26 0.24 14.43
C GLN A 211 11.99 -0.30 13.76
N ALA A 212 12.15 -1.15 12.74
CA ALA A 212 11.02 -1.79 12.07
C ALA A 212 10.22 -2.70 13.01
N ALA A 213 10.91 -3.52 13.82
CA ALA A 213 10.28 -4.35 14.84
C ALA A 213 9.58 -3.51 15.92
N SER A 214 10.21 -2.43 16.37
CA SER A 214 9.60 -1.49 17.32
C SER A 214 8.32 -0.87 16.77
N LYS A 215 8.36 -0.39 15.51
CA LYS A 215 7.21 0.22 14.84
C LYS A 215 6.09 -0.80 14.63
N LEU A 216 6.40 -2.06 14.29
CA LEU A 216 5.41 -3.14 14.25
C LEU A 216 4.71 -3.34 15.60
N ILE A 217 5.46 -3.42 16.69
CA ILE A 217 4.90 -3.62 18.04
C ILE A 217 4.03 -2.43 18.44
N ASP A 218 4.50 -1.21 18.17
CA ASP A 218 3.76 0.01 18.49
C ASP A 218 2.48 0.18 17.66
N GLY A 219 2.48 -0.27 16.41
CA GLY A 219 1.33 -0.25 15.52
C GLY A 219 0.28 -1.32 15.81
N GLN A 220 0.48 -2.18 16.82
CA GLN A 220 -0.57 -3.08 17.28
C GLN A 220 -1.73 -2.29 17.87
N ILE A 221 -2.94 -2.60 17.42
CA ILE A 221 -4.19 -2.03 17.90
C ILE A 221 -4.32 -2.29 19.40
N ASP A 222 -4.56 -1.23 20.16
CA ASP A 222 -4.47 -1.26 21.62
C ASP A 222 -5.82 -1.03 22.34
N SER A 223 -6.90 -0.84 21.58
CA SER A 223 -8.24 -0.61 22.09
C SER A 223 -9.33 -1.22 21.19
N GLY A 224 -10.51 -1.44 21.78
CA GLY A 224 -11.66 -2.02 21.08
C GLY A 224 -11.55 -3.53 20.81
N PRO A 225 -12.50 -4.12 20.06
CA PRO A 225 -12.55 -5.56 19.81
C PRO A 225 -11.37 -6.10 18.99
N ALA A 226 -10.66 -5.25 18.24
CA ALA A 226 -9.44 -5.59 17.50
C ALA A 226 -8.15 -5.50 18.34
N THR A 227 -8.23 -5.24 19.65
CA THR A 227 -7.05 -5.16 20.51
C THR A 227 -6.18 -6.41 20.38
N GLY A 228 -4.90 -6.23 20.05
CA GLY A 228 -3.95 -7.32 19.84
C GLY A 228 -3.73 -7.72 18.37
N LEU A 229 -4.49 -7.15 17.43
CA LEU A 229 -4.38 -7.41 15.99
C LEU A 229 -3.64 -6.27 15.26
N TRP A 230 -3.34 -6.52 13.99
CA TRP A 230 -2.84 -5.54 13.02
C TRP A 230 -3.81 -5.44 11.83
N GLY A 231 -3.78 -4.29 11.17
CA GLY A 231 -4.39 -4.10 9.86
C GLY A 231 -3.38 -3.60 8.83
N PRO A 232 -3.82 -3.03 7.71
CA PRO A 232 -2.95 -2.66 6.59
C PRO A 232 -2.01 -1.51 6.91
N VAL A 233 -2.35 -0.67 7.88
CA VAL A 233 -1.54 0.46 8.35
C VAL A 233 -1.02 0.20 9.76
N CYS A 234 0.28 0.34 9.95
CA CYS A 234 1.01 0.07 11.18
C CYS A 234 1.52 1.38 11.80
N LEU A 235 0.67 2.04 12.58
CA LEU A 235 0.97 3.35 13.19
C LEU A 235 0.68 3.35 14.69
N ASN A 236 1.55 4.01 15.45
CA ASN A 236 1.27 4.34 16.84
C ASN A 236 0.35 5.57 16.92
N LEU A 237 -0.95 5.35 16.81
CA LEU A 237 -1.95 6.44 16.71
C LEU A 237 -1.89 7.41 17.90
N LYS A 238 -1.59 6.91 19.11
CA LYS A 238 -1.42 7.73 20.32
C LYS A 238 -0.21 8.65 20.24
N LEU A 239 0.92 8.11 19.81
CA LEU A 239 2.15 8.89 19.62
C LEU A 239 1.93 9.95 18.54
N VAL A 240 1.40 9.56 17.39
CA VAL A 240 1.10 10.47 16.28
C VAL A 240 0.15 11.58 16.72
N ALA A 241 -0.94 11.26 17.41
CA ALA A 241 -1.87 12.26 17.92
C ALA A 241 -1.20 13.23 18.91
N SER A 242 -0.34 12.72 19.80
CA SER A 242 0.40 13.55 20.76
C SER A 242 1.39 14.49 20.07
N LEU A 243 2.06 14.02 19.02
CA LEU A 243 2.95 14.82 18.20
C LEU A 243 2.19 15.90 17.44
N GLU A 244 1.02 15.59 16.89
CA GLU A 244 0.20 16.57 16.16
C GLU A 244 -0.34 17.68 17.08
N VAL A 245 -0.76 17.33 18.29
CA VAL A 245 -1.14 18.32 19.32
C VAL A 245 0.05 19.23 19.66
N SER A 246 1.24 18.65 19.79
CA SER A 246 2.47 19.39 20.09
C SER A 246 2.85 20.33 18.94
N ARG A 247 2.77 19.87 17.69
CA ARG A 247 2.99 20.67 16.49
C ARG A 247 2.03 21.86 16.41
N SER A 248 0.73 21.59 16.61
CA SER A 248 -0.31 22.62 16.62
C SER A 248 -0.07 23.69 17.69
N LYS A 249 0.38 23.30 18.89
CA LYS A 249 0.75 24.24 19.95
C LYS A 249 1.95 25.11 19.56
N LEU A 250 3.03 24.50 19.08
CA LEU A 250 4.24 25.23 18.66
C LEU A 250 3.98 26.18 17.48
N ALA A 251 3.13 25.78 16.54
CA ALA A 251 2.71 26.64 15.44
C ALA A 251 1.97 27.90 15.94
N ASN A 252 1.06 27.74 16.91
CA ASN A 252 0.38 28.88 17.53
C ASN A 252 1.36 29.78 18.31
N ASP A 253 2.29 29.20 19.06
CA ASP A 253 3.33 29.94 19.77
C ASP A 253 4.23 30.74 18.82
N PHE A 254 4.53 30.19 17.64
CA PHE A 254 5.28 30.87 16.59
C PHE A 254 4.52 32.08 16.05
N VAL A 255 3.22 31.95 15.77
CA VAL A 255 2.36 33.06 15.32
C VAL A 255 2.34 34.19 16.36
N HIS A 256 2.19 33.85 17.65
CA HIS A 256 2.25 34.84 18.73
C HIS A 256 3.63 35.50 18.86
N ALA A 257 4.72 34.75 18.70
CA ALA A 257 6.07 35.30 18.72
C ALA A 257 6.33 36.21 17.51
N GLN A 258 5.81 35.86 16.34
CA GLN A 258 5.89 36.68 15.13
C GLN A 258 5.18 38.03 15.33
N ALA A 259 3.93 38.01 15.80
CA ALA A 259 3.17 39.23 16.09
C ALA A 259 3.87 40.12 17.15
N ALA A 260 4.58 39.52 18.11
CA ALA A 260 5.36 40.25 19.11
C ALA A 260 6.60 40.95 18.53
N VAL A 261 7.27 40.36 17.54
CA VAL A 261 8.38 41.02 16.82
C VAL A 261 7.86 42.14 15.93
N ASP A 262 6.74 41.91 15.25
CA ASP A 262 6.08 42.96 14.44
C ASP A 262 5.66 44.15 15.33
N ALA A 263 5.31 43.88 16.59
CA ALA A 263 5.07 44.87 17.64
C ALA A 263 6.35 45.43 18.34
N LYS A 264 7.55 45.20 17.77
CA LYS A 264 8.86 45.73 18.22
C LYS A 264 9.34 45.31 19.61
N LYS A 265 9.08 44.08 20.07
CA LYS A 265 9.70 43.54 21.30
C LYS A 265 11.09 42.94 21.03
N LYS A 266 12.12 43.33 21.80
CA LYS A 266 13.53 42.93 21.54
C LYS A 266 13.83 41.44 21.82
N ASN A 267 13.17 40.83 22.81
CA ASN A 267 13.40 39.40 23.17
C ASN A 267 12.60 38.41 22.30
N SER A 268 11.73 38.87 21.39
CA SER A 268 10.84 37.97 20.65
C SER A 268 11.48 37.35 19.42
N GLU A 269 12.59 37.87 18.89
CA GLU A 269 13.32 37.25 17.78
C GLU A 269 14.01 35.95 18.23
N VAL A 270 14.75 36.00 19.35
CA VAL A 270 15.32 34.80 19.99
C VAL A 270 14.25 33.77 20.30
N ARG A 271 13.08 34.21 20.79
CA ARG A 271 11.93 33.32 21.04
C ARG A 271 11.39 32.71 19.75
N ARG A 272 11.29 33.48 18.67
CA ARG A 272 10.81 33.00 17.35
C ARG A 272 11.74 31.90 16.81
N ASP A 273 13.05 32.12 16.86
CA ASP A 273 14.03 31.16 16.35
C ASP A 273 14.04 29.87 17.19
N ALA A 274 13.91 29.99 18.52
CA ALA A 274 13.76 28.82 19.40
C ALA A 274 12.49 28.01 19.10
N VAL A 275 11.35 28.69 18.88
CA VAL A 275 10.09 28.01 18.52
C VAL A 275 10.19 27.36 17.14
N ARG A 276 10.81 28.04 16.16
CA ARG A 276 11.04 27.48 14.81
C ARG A 276 11.92 26.22 14.85
N ALA A 277 12.98 26.23 15.65
CA ALA A 277 13.83 25.06 15.83
C ALA A 277 13.05 23.88 16.44
N SER A 278 12.25 24.15 17.47
CA SER A 278 11.39 23.14 18.11
C SER A 278 10.32 22.60 17.16
N LEU A 279 9.71 23.46 16.33
CA LEU A 279 8.72 23.06 15.33
C LEU A 279 9.35 22.12 14.29
N LYS A 280 10.54 22.44 13.77
CA LYS A 280 11.28 21.59 12.83
C LYS A 280 11.63 20.23 13.45
N GLU A 281 11.99 20.20 14.73
CA GLU A 281 12.24 18.95 15.45
C GLU A 281 10.98 18.09 15.53
N VAL A 282 9.84 18.66 15.90
CA VAL A 282 8.55 17.93 15.93
C VAL A 282 8.13 17.46 14.54
N GLU A 283 8.31 18.28 13.50
CA GLU A 283 8.03 17.91 12.12
C GLU A 283 8.91 16.74 11.66
N ARG A 284 10.19 16.74 12.02
CA ARG A 284 11.11 15.63 11.75
C ARG A 284 10.68 14.36 12.50
N GLU A 285 10.33 14.45 13.78
CA GLU A 285 9.89 13.26 14.52
C GLU A 285 8.53 12.74 14.05
N LEU A 286 7.61 13.61 13.62
CA LEU A 286 6.39 13.21 12.91
C LEU A 286 6.72 12.44 11.64
N HIS A 287 7.66 12.94 10.83
CA HIS A 287 8.11 12.26 9.63
C HIS A 287 8.78 10.90 9.93
N ASN A 288 9.56 10.79 10.99
CA ASN A 288 10.14 9.52 11.42
C ASN A 288 9.08 8.51 11.90
N CYS A 289 8.04 8.99 12.58
CA CYS A 289 6.93 8.16 13.04
C CYS A 289 5.99 7.77 11.89
N MET A 290 5.81 8.67 10.92
CA MET A 290 4.93 8.55 9.77
C MET A 290 5.67 8.94 8.49
N MET A 291 6.03 7.95 7.69
CA MET A 291 6.66 8.19 6.39
C MET A 291 5.78 9.06 5.50
N TYR A 292 4.46 8.84 5.51
CA TYR A 292 3.51 9.53 4.64
C TYR A 292 3.04 10.90 5.18
N TRP A 293 3.80 11.50 6.11
CA TRP A 293 3.47 12.80 6.65
C TRP A 293 3.76 13.93 5.66
N ASN A 294 2.77 14.28 4.83
CA ASN A 294 2.73 15.54 4.09
C ASN A 294 1.36 16.17 4.29
N VAL A 295 1.32 17.43 4.74
CA VAL A 295 0.15 18.03 5.44
C VAL A 295 -0.98 18.37 4.46
N ASN A 296 -1.66 17.34 3.95
CA ASN A 296 -2.98 17.44 3.39
C ASN A 296 -3.87 16.33 3.96
N TYR A 297 -4.47 16.59 5.12
CA TYR A 297 -5.43 15.69 5.78
C TYR A 297 -6.60 15.28 4.90
N GLN A 298 -6.84 15.90 3.75
CA GLN A 298 -7.91 15.52 2.81
C GLN A 298 -7.43 14.57 1.71
N GLN A 299 -6.12 14.35 1.58
CA GLN A 299 -5.52 13.64 0.47
C GLN A 299 -4.57 12.52 0.91
N ILE A 300 -4.62 12.07 2.17
CA ILE A 300 -3.68 11.04 2.69
C ILE A 300 -3.76 9.70 1.95
N GLU A 301 -4.90 9.42 1.32
CA GLU A 301 -5.14 8.24 0.48
C GLU A 301 -4.67 8.45 -0.97
N MET A 302 -4.32 9.69 -1.35
CA MET A 302 -3.77 10.02 -2.67
C MET A 302 -2.23 9.90 -2.67
N ARG A 303 -1.61 10.02 -3.85
CA ARG A 303 -0.15 10.02 -3.98
C ARG A 303 0.47 11.13 -3.12
N GLN A 304 1.41 10.76 -2.28
CA GLN A 304 2.15 11.68 -1.44
C GLN A 304 3.50 11.99 -2.07
N LYS A 305 3.87 13.27 -2.09
CA LYS A 305 5.23 13.68 -2.41
C LYS A 305 6.04 13.75 -1.13
N LEU A 306 7.12 12.98 -1.03
CA LEU A 306 8.06 13.05 0.08
C LEU A 306 9.27 13.85 -0.39
N THR A 307 9.52 15.00 0.22
CA THR A 307 10.68 15.85 -0.09
C THR A 307 11.71 15.69 1.00
N ASP A 308 12.98 15.49 0.63
CA ASP A 308 14.10 15.63 1.55
C ASP A 308 14.52 17.10 1.66
N ASP A 309 15.44 17.39 2.58
CA ASP A 309 16.03 18.73 2.75
C ASP A 309 16.74 19.25 1.47
N PHE A 310 17.04 18.37 0.51
CA PHE A 310 17.73 18.67 -0.74
C PHE A 310 16.78 18.89 -1.93
N GLY A 311 15.47 18.75 -1.74
CA GLY A 311 14.44 19.08 -2.74
C GLY A 311 14.21 18.03 -3.84
N THR A 312 15.02 16.97 -3.89
CA THR A 312 14.85 15.82 -4.80
C THR A 312 13.93 14.79 -4.14
N GLY A 313 12.63 15.10 -4.10
CA GLY A 313 11.65 14.22 -3.49
C GLY A 313 11.34 12.96 -4.29
N ILE A 314 10.67 12.00 -3.65
CA ILE A 314 9.99 10.87 -4.30
C ILE A 314 8.48 11.03 -4.21
N GLU A 315 7.74 10.32 -5.05
CA GLU A 315 6.31 10.13 -4.87
C GLU A 315 6.03 8.71 -4.40
N VAL A 316 5.01 8.55 -3.57
CA VAL A 316 4.62 7.26 -2.99
C VAL A 316 3.09 7.16 -3.00
N SER A 317 2.53 5.95 -3.16
CA SER A 317 1.08 5.73 -3.02
C SER A 317 0.57 6.17 -1.64
N GLY A 318 -0.66 6.68 -1.56
CA GLY A 318 -1.28 7.02 -0.28
C GLY A 318 -1.58 5.81 0.60
N LEU A 319 -2.02 6.08 1.83
CA LEU A 319 -2.43 5.01 2.74
C LEU A 319 -3.75 4.38 2.29
N PRO A 320 -3.94 3.06 2.49
CA PRO A 320 -5.16 2.36 2.10
C PRO A 320 -6.37 2.70 3.00
N GLN A 321 -6.16 3.48 4.07
CA GLN A 321 -7.22 3.95 4.96
C GLN A 321 -6.86 5.31 5.54
N TYR A 322 -7.88 6.09 5.90
CA TYR A 322 -7.77 7.34 6.66
C TYR A 322 -7.41 7.16 8.16
N PRO A 323 -6.13 7.24 8.59
CA PRO A 323 -5.71 6.81 9.94
C PRO A 323 -6.12 7.76 11.08
N TYR A 324 -6.80 8.88 10.78
CA TYR A 324 -7.19 9.86 11.79
C TYR A 324 -8.49 9.53 12.50
N ASN A 325 -9.32 8.66 11.91
CA ASN A 325 -10.65 8.38 12.43
C ASN A 325 -11.05 6.91 12.41
N GLN A 326 -10.27 6.05 11.75
CA GLN A 326 -10.55 4.64 11.63
C GLN A 326 -9.32 3.77 11.79
N VAL A 327 -9.58 2.56 12.28
CA VAL A 327 -8.63 1.46 12.34
C VAL A 327 -9.30 0.25 11.70
N THR A 328 -8.56 -0.45 10.85
CA THR A 328 -8.94 -1.79 10.39
C THR A 328 -7.97 -2.83 10.93
N ALA A 329 -8.43 -4.07 11.02
CA ALA A 329 -7.63 -5.21 11.39
C ALA A 329 -8.08 -6.44 10.59
N ASP A 330 -7.15 -7.36 10.36
CA ASP A 330 -7.43 -8.62 9.67
C ASP A 330 -6.35 -9.67 10.00
N MET A 331 -6.61 -10.91 9.61
CA MET A 331 -5.76 -12.05 9.87
C MET A 331 -4.49 -12.02 9.01
N GLU A 332 -4.55 -11.50 7.78
CA GLU A 332 -3.41 -11.47 6.86
C GLU A 332 -2.31 -10.54 7.40
N ASN A 333 -2.65 -9.31 7.72
CA ASN A 333 -1.75 -8.33 8.29
C ASN A 333 -1.29 -8.72 9.70
N THR A 334 -2.15 -9.36 10.50
CA THR A 334 -1.74 -9.93 11.79
C THR A 334 -0.68 -11.03 11.62
N ALA A 335 -0.90 -11.98 10.70
CA ALA A 335 0.06 -13.03 10.41
C ALA A 335 1.37 -12.47 9.84
N MET A 336 1.30 -11.47 8.97
CA MET A 336 2.46 -10.82 8.37
C MET A 336 3.30 -10.06 9.41
N ALA A 337 2.66 -9.28 10.28
CA ALA A 337 3.34 -8.60 11.39
C ALA A 337 4.06 -9.60 12.32
N LEU A 338 3.36 -10.68 12.69
CA LEU A 338 3.92 -11.72 13.54
C LEU A 338 5.05 -12.49 12.86
N PHE A 339 4.99 -12.70 11.54
CA PHE A 339 6.09 -13.29 10.77
C PHE A 339 7.35 -12.43 10.89
N GLY A 340 7.26 -11.13 10.56
CA GLY A 340 8.38 -10.20 10.65
C GLY A 340 8.97 -10.14 12.06
N LEU A 341 8.10 -10.14 13.08
CA LEU A 341 8.51 -10.19 14.48
C LEU A 341 9.15 -11.53 14.88
N ALA A 342 8.66 -12.66 14.39
CA ALA A 342 9.26 -13.97 14.69
C ALA A 342 10.66 -14.11 14.07
N VAL A 343 10.87 -13.56 12.88
CA VAL A 343 12.21 -13.45 12.28
C VAL A 343 13.08 -12.49 13.09
N ALA A 344 12.57 -11.33 13.50
CA ALA A 344 13.29 -10.39 14.33
C ALA A 344 13.70 -11.01 15.68
N ALA A 345 12.80 -11.75 16.34
CA ALA A 345 13.06 -12.43 17.60
C ALA A 345 14.21 -13.44 17.46
N ALA A 346 14.17 -14.25 16.40
CA ALA A 346 15.19 -15.27 16.14
C ALA A 346 16.58 -14.69 15.85
N ASN A 347 16.65 -13.40 15.49
CA ASN A 347 17.89 -12.70 15.20
C ASN A 347 18.22 -11.62 16.26
N GLY A 348 17.53 -11.62 17.40
CA GLY A 348 17.80 -10.69 18.50
C GLY A 348 17.50 -9.21 18.19
N ALA A 349 16.57 -8.95 17.27
CA ALA A 349 16.17 -7.61 16.83
C ALA A 349 14.88 -7.09 17.47
N ILE A 350 14.16 -7.89 18.28
CA ILE A 350 13.04 -7.36 19.07
C ILE A 350 13.60 -6.61 20.30
N PRO A 351 13.31 -5.30 20.46
CA PRO A 351 13.69 -4.60 21.68
C PRO A 351 12.77 -4.98 22.85
N SER A 352 13.25 -4.89 24.08
CA SER A 352 12.44 -5.20 25.28
C SER A 352 11.31 -4.19 25.51
N GLN A 353 11.53 -2.95 25.10
CA GLN A 353 10.54 -1.87 25.04
C GLN A 353 10.62 -1.22 23.66
N THR A 354 9.49 -0.78 23.13
CA THR A 354 9.49 0.03 21.92
C THR A 354 10.22 1.34 22.16
N VAL A 355 10.77 1.90 21.08
CA VAL A 355 11.66 3.06 21.09
C VAL A 355 10.85 4.29 20.67
N PRO A 356 10.20 5.01 21.61
CA PRO A 356 9.56 6.27 21.27
C PRO A 356 10.62 7.34 20.94
N PRO A 357 10.26 8.34 20.15
CA PRO A 357 11.12 9.51 19.97
C PRO A 357 11.36 10.20 21.31
N LYS A 358 12.60 10.66 21.53
CA LYS A 358 12.99 11.40 22.74
C LYS A 358 13.03 12.88 22.40
N MET A 359 11.94 13.59 22.64
CA MET A 359 11.90 15.04 22.48
C MET A 359 11.91 15.75 23.83
N LYS A 360 12.78 16.76 23.93
CA LYS A 360 12.85 17.61 25.11
C LYS A 360 11.55 18.43 25.21
N ASP A 361 11.05 18.59 26.43
CA ASP A 361 9.88 19.43 26.75
C ASP A 361 8.52 18.96 26.19
N LEU A 362 8.44 17.74 25.63
CA LEU A 362 7.18 17.13 25.15
C LEU A 362 6.81 15.89 25.95
N ASN A 363 5.55 15.85 26.40
CA ASN A 363 4.99 14.70 27.10
C ASN A 363 4.48 13.68 26.09
N LEU A 364 5.39 12.85 25.58
CA LEU A 364 5.06 11.79 24.61
C LEU A 364 4.75 10.47 25.32
N PRO A 365 3.92 9.59 24.73
CA PRO A 365 3.70 8.24 25.25
C PRO A 365 5.02 7.49 25.46
N ALA A 366 5.16 6.84 26.61
CA ALA A 366 6.32 6.01 26.91
C ALA A 366 6.35 4.75 26.02
N GLY A 367 7.55 4.18 25.85
CA GLY A 367 7.74 2.92 25.14
C GLY A 367 6.92 1.79 25.75
N ARG A 368 6.32 0.98 24.89
CA ARG A 368 5.49 -0.16 25.27
C ARG A 368 6.38 -1.37 25.56
N ASN A 369 6.05 -2.14 26.59
CA ASN A 369 6.74 -3.42 26.83
C ASN A 369 6.37 -4.44 25.74
N SER A 370 7.36 -4.86 24.96
CA SER A 370 7.15 -5.71 23.78
C SER A 370 6.47 -7.03 24.12
N ALA A 371 6.87 -7.69 25.22
CA ALA A 371 6.28 -8.95 25.64
C ALA A 371 4.78 -8.79 25.99
N GLN A 372 4.43 -7.74 26.74
CA GLN A 372 3.04 -7.47 27.12
C GLN A 372 2.15 -7.15 25.91
N VAL A 373 2.68 -6.43 24.92
CA VAL A 373 1.97 -6.14 23.68
C VAL A 373 1.68 -7.44 22.92
N LEU A 374 2.68 -8.30 22.75
CA LEU A 374 2.53 -9.56 22.01
C LEU A 374 1.64 -10.59 22.72
N LEU A 375 1.57 -10.56 24.06
CA LEU A 375 0.64 -11.39 24.83
C LEU A 375 -0.84 -11.05 24.54
N ARG A 376 -1.14 -9.82 24.12
CA ARG A 376 -2.50 -9.45 23.69
C ARG A 376 -2.88 -10.20 22.42
N THR A 377 -1.94 -10.35 21.47
CA THR A 377 -2.15 -11.12 20.24
C THR A 377 -2.42 -12.59 20.54
N ALA A 378 -1.62 -13.20 21.42
CA ALA A 378 -1.87 -14.57 21.87
C ALA A 378 -3.28 -14.73 22.47
N SER A 379 -3.70 -13.76 23.28
CA SER A 379 -5.02 -13.78 23.93
C SER A 379 -6.17 -13.61 22.93
N ILE A 380 -6.06 -12.69 21.97
CA ILE A 380 -7.13 -12.49 20.97
C ILE A 380 -7.23 -13.70 20.04
N LEU A 381 -6.11 -14.23 19.52
CA LEU A 381 -6.13 -15.38 18.60
C LEU A 381 -6.72 -16.64 19.25
N THR A 382 -6.33 -16.95 20.49
CA THR A 382 -6.88 -18.10 21.22
C THR A 382 -8.38 -17.94 21.52
N ARG A 383 -8.85 -16.71 21.72
CA ARG A 383 -10.27 -16.40 21.97
C ARG A 383 -11.12 -16.40 20.69
N THR A 384 -10.55 -15.98 19.55
CA THR A 384 -11.27 -15.90 18.28
C THR A 384 -11.18 -17.19 17.45
N GLN A 385 -10.31 -18.12 17.84
CA GLN A 385 -10.28 -19.47 17.27
C GLN A 385 -11.62 -20.17 17.47
N ARG A 386 -12.14 -20.78 16.41
CA ARG A 386 -13.38 -21.56 16.49
C ARG A 386 -13.17 -22.92 17.15
N PRO A 387 -14.25 -23.57 17.64
CA PRO A 387 -14.14 -24.88 18.28
C PRO A 387 -13.51 -25.99 17.42
N ASP A 388 -13.65 -25.89 16.09
CA ASP A 388 -13.05 -26.80 15.12
C ASP A 388 -11.56 -26.51 14.84
N GLY A 389 -10.99 -25.46 15.44
CA GLY A 389 -9.62 -25.02 15.23
C GLY A 389 -9.43 -23.99 14.12
N SER A 390 -10.46 -23.70 13.34
CA SER A 390 -10.42 -22.75 12.22
C SER A 390 -10.38 -21.29 12.67
N PHE A 391 -9.97 -20.41 11.74
CA PHE A 391 -10.00 -18.96 11.93
C PHE A 391 -10.82 -18.29 10.83
N SER A 392 -11.43 -17.15 11.15
CA SER A 392 -11.91 -16.23 10.12
C SER A 392 -10.83 -15.26 9.70
N GLU A 393 -11.12 -14.50 8.65
CA GLU A 393 -10.28 -13.38 8.21
C GLU A 393 -10.08 -12.30 9.28
N LEU A 394 -10.81 -12.35 10.40
CA LEU A 394 -10.78 -11.36 11.49
C LEU A 394 -10.94 -9.91 11.02
N ASN A 395 -11.67 -9.69 9.93
CA ASN A 395 -11.92 -8.37 9.38
C ASN A 395 -12.69 -7.51 10.39
N VAL A 396 -12.03 -6.47 10.87
CA VAL A 396 -12.58 -5.51 11.82
C VAL A 396 -12.37 -4.11 11.27
N HIS A 397 -13.37 -3.25 11.41
CA HIS A 397 -13.32 -1.84 11.02
C HIS A 397 -13.99 -1.02 12.12
N LEU A 398 -13.22 -0.15 12.76
CA LEU A 398 -13.64 0.56 13.97
C LEU A 398 -13.27 2.04 13.90
N PRO A 399 -14.10 2.93 14.48
CA PRO A 399 -13.65 4.27 14.79
C PRO A 399 -12.60 4.25 15.92
N HIS A 400 -11.77 5.29 15.97
CA HIS A 400 -10.97 5.58 17.17
C HIS A 400 -11.00 7.08 17.49
N GLY A 401 -10.69 7.43 18.74
CA GLY A 401 -10.79 8.79 19.28
C GLY A 401 -9.45 9.48 19.49
N GLU A 402 -8.32 8.88 19.10
CA GLU A 402 -6.98 9.37 19.47
C GLU A 402 -6.72 10.81 19.02
N PHE A 403 -7.29 11.23 17.88
CA PHE A 403 -7.12 12.58 17.33
C PHE A 403 -8.19 13.58 17.77
N ALA A 404 -9.07 13.25 18.72
CA ALA A 404 -10.19 14.13 19.09
C ALA A 404 -9.76 15.57 19.48
N ALA A 405 -8.56 15.72 20.07
CA ALA A 405 -7.98 17.03 20.40
C ALA A 405 -7.66 17.90 19.17
N SER A 406 -7.49 17.30 18.00
CA SER A 406 -7.17 17.94 16.72
C SER A 406 -8.39 18.15 15.81
N SER A 407 -9.62 17.93 16.33
CA SER A 407 -10.89 18.05 15.60
C SER A 407 -11.15 19.42 14.95
N LYS A 408 -10.48 20.49 15.41
CA LYS A 408 -10.57 21.81 14.79
C LYS A 408 -9.81 21.93 13.47
N VAL A 409 -8.84 21.06 13.23
CA VAL A 409 -7.90 21.14 12.09
C VAL A 409 -8.07 19.95 11.14
N ILE A 410 -8.37 18.76 11.69
CA ILE A 410 -8.52 17.53 10.92
C ILE A 410 -10.01 17.32 10.61
N PRO A 411 -10.40 17.26 9.33
CA PRO A 411 -11.79 17.03 8.95
C PRO A 411 -12.29 15.64 9.37
N GLY A 412 -13.58 15.53 9.70
CA GLY A 412 -14.23 14.23 9.89
C GLY A 412 -13.87 13.48 11.18
N ILE A 413 -13.31 14.17 12.19
CA ILE A 413 -12.99 13.58 13.49
C ILE A 413 -13.67 14.34 14.66
N PRO A 414 -14.12 13.64 15.72
CA PRO A 414 -14.21 12.18 15.84
C PRO A 414 -15.25 11.61 14.85
N ALA A 415 -14.99 10.42 14.33
CA ALA A 415 -15.97 9.78 13.45
C ALA A 415 -17.16 9.22 14.25
N LEU A 416 -18.33 9.22 13.61
CA LEU A 416 -19.54 8.68 14.21
C LEU A 416 -19.46 7.16 14.21
N ALA A 417 -19.59 6.50 15.37
CA ALA A 417 -19.51 5.04 15.44
C ALA A 417 -20.53 4.34 14.52
N ALA A 418 -21.71 4.93 14.33
CA ALA A 418 -22.75 4.42 13.44
C ALA A 418 -22.37 4.44 11.95
N SER A 419 -21.31 5.17 11.54
CA SER A 419 -20.85 5.15 10.15
C SER A 419 -19.95 3.95 9.82
N PHE A 420 -19.59 3.14 10.80
CA PHE A 420 -18.74 1.96 10.62
C PHE A 420 -19.60 0.71 10.53
N VAL A 421 -19.73 0.18 9.31
CA VAL A 421 -20.45 -1.05 9.05
C VAL A 421 -19.52 -2.24 9.33
N PRO A 422 -19.95 -3.27 10.07
CA PRO A 422 -19.15 -4.48 10.25
C PRO A 422 -18.74 -5.09 8.91
N LEU A 423 -17.48 -5.48 8.80
CA LEU A 423 -16.96 -6.15 7.63
C LEU A 423 -17.38 -7.63 7.64
N ASP A 424 -17.63 -8.19 6.45
CA ASP A 424 -17.74 -9.64 6.32
C ASP A 424 -16.39 -10.27 6.68
N SER A 425 -16.40 -11.39 7.39
CA SER A 425 -15.18 -12.07 7.84
C SER A 425 -15.35 -13.57 7.68
N LYS A 426 -14.81 -14.09 6.58
CA LYS A 426 -15.12 -15.45 6.14
C LYS A 426 -14.24 -16.52 6.74
N THR A 427 -14.88 -17.69 6.84
CA THR A 427 -14.36 -19.05 6.94
C THR A 427 -13.47 -19.52 5.82
N THR A 428 -12.18 -19.17 5.71
CA THR A 428 -11.36 -19.68 4.58
C THR A 428 -10.21 -20.58 5.02
N PHE A 429 -9.76 -21.43 4.09
CA PHE A 429 -8.53 -22.20 4.28
C PHE A 429 -7.33 -21.27 4.51
N THR A 430 -7.21 -20.19 3.72
CA THR A 430 -6.14 -19.19 3.85
C THR A 430 -6.14 -18.51 5.22
N SER A 431 -7.29 -18.00 5.68
CA SER A 431 -7.37 -17.36 7.00
C SER A 431 -7.04 -18.33 8.14
N SER A 432 -7.42 -19.60 8.00
CA SER A 432 -7.05 -20.65 8.96
C SER A 432 -5.55 -20.99 8.93
N ALA A 433 -4.94 -21.03 7.74
CA ALA A 433 -3.49 -21.22 7.60
C ALA A 433 -2.70 -20.05 8.21
N GLN A 434 -3.15 -18.82 7.97
CA GLN A 434 -2.57 -17.61 8.57
C GLN A 434 -2.74 -17.58 10.10
N GLY A 435 -3.91 -17.99 10.62
CA GLY A 435 -4.15 -18.09 12.06
C GLY A 435 -3.26 -19.15 12.73
N TYR A 436 -3.09 -20.31 12.10
CA TYR A 436 -2.16 -21.34 12.56
C TYR A 436 -0.71 -20.85 12.57
N ALA A 437 -0.26 -20.25 11.46
CA ALA A 437 1.08 -19.69 11.35
C ALA A 437 1.32 -18.63 12.45
N SER A 438 0.33 -17.76 12.70
CA SER A 438 0.37 -16.76 13.78
C SER A 438 0.61 -17.36 15.16
N LEU A 439 -0.07 -18.47 15.50
CA LEU A 439 0.17 -19.17 16.77
C LEU A 439 1.60 -19.72 16.87
N LEU A 440 2.15 -20.23 15.76
CA LEU A 440 3.53 -20.72 15.71
C LEU A 440 4.56 -19.59 15.78
N TYR A 441 4.28 -18.43 15.18
CA TYR A 441 5.10 -17.22 15.29
C TYR A 441 5.18 -16.77 16.75
N LEU A 442 4.04 -16.71 17.44
CA LEU A 442 4.00 -16.41 18.87
C LEU A 442 4.77 -17.45 19.69
N ARG A 443 4.63 -18.74 19.36
CA ARG A 443 5.42 -19.80 20.01
C ARG A 443 6.93 -19.58 19.84
N ARG A 444 7.37 -19.16 18.66
CA ARG A 444 8.78 -18.84 18.39
C ARG A 444 9.26 -17.61 19.15
N ILE A 445 8.42 -16.56 19.23
CA ILE A 445 8.77 -15.33 19.95
C ILE A 445 8.89 -15.57 21.46
N PHE A 446 7.99 -16.37 22.04
CA PHE A 446 7.96 -16.63 23.50
C PHE A 446 8.74 -17.87 23.95
N ALA A 447 9.17 -18.72 23.01
CA ALA A 447 9.85 -19.99 23.27
C ALA A 447 9.17 -20.82 24.39
N ALA A 448 9.89 -21.13 25.48
CA ALA A 448 9.42 -21.97 26.57
C ALA A 448 8.14 -21.43 27.28
N SER A 449 7.85 -20.13 27.19
CA SER A 449 6.66 -19.52 27.79
C SER A 449 5.38 -19.72 26.96
N ALA A 450 5.47 -20.38 25.80
CA ALA A 450 4.36 -20.59 24.86
C ALA A 450 3.45 -21.78 25.19
N ALA A 451 3.65 -22.48 26.31
CA ALA A 451 2.83 -23.62 26.72
C ALA A 451 1.29 -23.38 26.65
N PRO A 452 0.76 -22.18 26.97
CA PRO A 452 -0.68 -21.90 26.85
C PRO A 452 -1.22 -21.98 25.41
N LEU A 453 -0.37 -21.87 24.38
CA LEU A 453 -0.78 -21.92 22.98
C LEU A 453 -0.91 -23.36 22.46
N ALA A 454 -0.38 -24.36 23.16
CA ALA A 454 -0.26 -25.73 22.66
C ALA A 454 -1.61 -26.32 22.22
N LYS A 455 -2.68 -26.11 23.00
CA LYS A 455 -4.02 -26.59 22.67
C LYS A 455 -4.55 -25.96 21.38
N SER A 456 -4.41 -24.64 21.24
CA SER A 456 -4.87 -23.91 20.06
C SER A 456 -4.07 -24.27 18.81
N ILE A 457 -2.75 -24.48 18.95
CA ILE A 457 -1.88 -24.97 17.88
C ILE A 457 -2.35 -26.34 17.41
N ALA A 458 -2.57 -27.29 18.32
CA ALA A 458 -3.00 -28.65 17.98
C ALA A 458 -4.38 -28.66 17.28
N ALA A 459 -5.32 -27.82 17.73
CA ALA A 459 -6.64 -27.71 17.11
C ALA A 459 -6.56 -27.16 15.67
N ALA A 460 -5.80 -26.08 15.46
CA ALA A 460 -5.60 -25.48 14.13
C ALA A 460 -4.86 -26.42 13.18
N GLU A 461 -3.87 -27.15 13.69
CA GLU A 461 -3.14 -28.18 12.95
C GLU A 461 -4.07 -29.30 12.48
N THR A 462 -4.91 -29.81 13.37
CA THR A 462 -5.90 -30.87 13.06
C THR A 462 -6.86 -30.41 11.95
N PHE A 463 -7.37 -29.18 12.05
CA PHE A 463 -8.23 -28.59 11.03
C PHE A 463 -7.54 -28.53 9.65
N LEU A 464 -6.32 -27.99 9.61
CA LEU A 464 -5.59 -27.83 8.35
C LEU A 464 -5.19 -29.16 7.73
N GLN A 465 -4.80 -30.15 8.54
CA GLN A 465 -4.51 -31.50 8.04
C GLN A 465 -5.75 -32.14 7.40
N GLY A 466 -6.92 -31.98 8.01
CA GLY A 466 -8.19 -32.45 7.44
C GLY A 466 -8.48 -31.79 6.09
N ARG A 467 -8.34 -30.46 5.99
CA ARG A 467 -8.61 -29.71 4.75
C ARG A 467 -7.58 -29.92 3.65
N LEU A 468 -6.30 -30.06 3.99
CA LEU A 468 -5.24 -30.32 3.02
C LEU A 468 -5.42 -31.67 2.31
N ALA A 469 -5.93 -32.68 3.02
CA ALA A 469 -6.27 -33.96 2.41
C ALA A 469 -7.37 -33.83 1.34
N GLU A 470 -8.26 -32.85 1.48
CA GLU A 470 -9.34 -32.55 0.53
C GLU A 470 -8.88 -31.73 -0.69
N LEU A 471 -7.71 -31.05 -0.61
CA LEU A 471 -7.22 -30.09 -1.61
C LEU A 471 -6.30 -30.68 -2.71
N ALA A 472 -5.96 -31.97 -2.67
CA ALA A 472 -5.11 -32.61 -3.68
C ALA A 472 -5.83 -32.85 -5.04
N PRO A 473 -5.07 -33.10 -6.14
CA PRO A 473 -4.51 -32.12 -7.08
C PRO A 473 -5.55 -31.42 -8.00
N ALA A 474 -6.85 -31.48 -7.66
CA ALA A 474 -7.92 -30.84 -8.44
C ALA A 474 -8.16 -29.35 -8.08
N GLY A 475 -7.25 -28.74 -7.32
CA GLY A 475 -7.04 -27.30 -7.35
C GLY A 475 -7.30 -26.60 -6.04
N PHE A 476 -6.29 -25.84 -5.60
CA PHE A 476 -6.44 -24.60 -4.84
C PHE A 476 -7.31 -23.54 -5.56
N ALA A 477 -8.10 -23.92 -6.57
CA ALA A 477 -8.59 -23.05 -7.62
C ALA A 477 -10.07 -22.65 -7.51
N GLU A 478 -10.92 -23.29 -6.69
CA GLU A 478 -12.37 -23.11 -6.91
C GLU A 478 -13.31 -22.90 -5.71
N LYS A 479 -13.01 -23.29 -4.47
CA LYS A 479 -14.11 -23.44 -3.48
C LYS A 479 -14.13 -22.52 -2.26
N ASP A 480 -13.03 -21.85 -1.92
CA ASP A 480 -12.95 -21.11 -0.64
C ASP A 480 -12.77 -19.58 -0.80
N GLY A 481 -13.38 -18.99 -1.83
CA GLY A 481 -13.65 -17.55 -1.91
C GLY A 481 -12.42 -16.63 -2.12
N GLY A 482 -12.33 -16.06 -3.32
CA GLY A 482 -11.45 -14.93 -3.62
C GLY A 482 -10.18 -15.33 -4.35
N GLN A 483 -9.74 -14.45 -5.25
CA GLN A 483 -8.56 -14.55 -6.14
C GLN A 483 -7.21 -14.57 -5.38
N VAL A 484 -7.14 -15.20 -4.21
CA VAL A 484 -5.92 -15.24 -3.42
C VAL A 484 -4.95 -16.20 -4.10
N ALA A 485 -3.77 -15.67 -4.47
CA ALA A 485 -2.71 -16.49 -5.03
C ALA A 485 -2.44 -17.65 -4.06
N PRO A 486 -2.24 -18.89 -4.52
CA PRO A 486 -2.00 -20.02 -3.62
C PRO A 486 -0.78 -19.76 -2.72
N TYR A 487 0.14 -18.88 -3.14
CA TYR A 487 1.40 -18.59 -2.48
C TYR A 487 1.29 -18.01 -1.07
N ASP A 488 0.24 -17.24 -0.72
CA ASP A 488 0.11 -16.69 0.64
C ASP A 488 -0.26 -17.78 1.66
N ALA A 489 -1.21 -18.64 1.29
CA ALA A 489 -1.58 -19.81 2.08
C ALA A 489 -0.44 -20.82 2.14
N LEU A 490 0.23 -21.06 1.01
CA LEU A 490 1.39 -21.94 0.92
C LEU A 490 2.57 -21.42 1.75
N PHE A 491 2.80 -20.11 1.75
CA PHE A 491 3.80 -19.48 2.60
C PHE A 491 3.44 -19.64 4.08
N ALA A 492 2.19 -19.37 4.48
CA ALA A 492 1.75 -19.58 5.86
C ALA A 492 1.96 -21.04 6.31
N LEU A 493 1.63 -22.01 5.45
CA LEU A 493 1.89 -23.44 5.70
C LEU A 493 3.37 -23.78 5.73
N HIS A 494 4.17 -23.19 4.83
CA HIS A 494 5.60 -23.39 4.77
C HIS A 494 6.30 -22.94 6.04
N VAL A 495 6.02 -21.70 6.46
CA VAL A 495 6.66 -21.15 7.65
C VAL A 495 6.17 -21.89 8.89
N ALA A 496 4.90 -22.33 8.92
CA ALA A 496 4.39 -23.21 9.94
C ALA A 496 5.15 -24.55 10.04
N HIS A 497 5.36 -25.22 8.89
CA HIS A 497 6.14 -26.46 8.82
C HIS A 497 7.60 -26.24 9.28
N SER A 498 8.20 -25.12 8.88
CA SER A 498 9.56 -24.75 9.25
C SER A 498 9.76 -24.54 10.76
N PHE A 499 8.72 -24.11 11.47
CA PHE A 499 8.77 -23.84 12.91
C PHE A 499 8.32 -25.01 13.78
N SER A 500 7.67 -26.02 13.19
CA SER A 500 7.31 -27.25 13.88
C SER A 500 7.50 -28.46 12.96
N PRO A 501 8.75 -28.91 12.74
CA PRO A 501 9.01 -30.08 11.90
C PRO A 501 8.19 -31.29 12.40
N GLY A 502 7.28 -31.79 11.56
CA GLY A 502 6.36 -32.88 11.89
C GLY A 502 4.91 -32.48 12.17
N SER A 503 4.57 -31.19 12.18
CA SER A 503 3.20 -30.71 12.41
C SER A 503 2.28 -30.79 11.18
N LEU A 504 2.85 -31.01 10.00
CA LEU A 504 2.11 -31.40 8.81
C LEU A 504 2.63 -32.77 8.39
N ALA A 505 1.72 -33.66 8.00
CA ALA A 505 2.09 -34.98 7.51
C ALA A 505 3.15 -34.82 6.38
N PRO A 506 4.31 -35.48 6.47
CA PRO A 506 5.42 -35.31 5.51
C PRO A 506 4.99 -35.47 4.05
N GLU A 507 4.05 -36.38 3.79
CA GLU A 507 3.47 -36.64 2.48
C GLU A 507 2.63 -35.45 1.96
N THR A 508 1.86 -34.81 2.83
CA THR A 508 1.07 -33.62 2.47
C THR A 508 1.99 -32.47 2.10
N TRP A 509 3.05 -32.25 2.88
CA TRP A 509 4.05 -31.22 2.60
C TRP A 509 4.80 -31.51 1.29
N ARG A 510 5.16 -32.77 1.04
CA ARG A 510 5.77 -33.20 -0.23
C ARG A 510 4.90 -32.85 -1.42
N LYS A 511 3.61 -33.19 -1.39
CA LYS A 511 2.65 -32.85 -2.47
C LYS A 511 2.53 -31.34 -2.67
N THR A 512 2.58 -30.57 -1.60
CA THR A 512 2.60 -29.10 -1.66
C THR A 512 3.84 -28.59 -2.38
N VAL A 513 5.03 -29.09 -2.02
CA VAL A 513 6.30 -28.74 -2.66
C VAL A 513 6.32 -29.16 -4.13
N GLU A 514 5.85 -30.36 -4.45
CA GLU A 514 5.71 -30.85 -5.83
C GLU A 514 4.77 -29.98 -6.67
N PHE A 515 3.65 -29.54 -6.08
CA PHE A 515 2.73 -28.61 -6.73
C PHE A 515 3.39 -27.27 -7.03
N ILE A 516 4.13 -26.70 -6.07
CA ILE A 516 4.88 -25.45 -6.27
C ILE A 516 5.94 -25.64 -7.35
N ALA A 517 6.82 -26.63 -7.22
CA ALA A 517 7.87 -26.88 -8.19
C ALA A 517 7.31 -27.22 -9.59
N GLY A 518 6.14 -27.86 -9.66
CA GLY A 518 5.47 -28.22 -10.90
C GLY A 518 4.69 -27.09 -11.57
N SER A 519 4.37 -26.02 -10.84
CA SER A 519 3.68 -24.84 -11.39
C SER A 519 4.63 -23.73 -11.86
N GLN A 520 5.94 -23.94 -11.73
CA GLN A 520 6.95 -22.98 -12.20
C GLN A 520 6.88 -22.81 -13.73
N ALA A 521 6.84 -21.57 -14.19
CA ALA A 521 6.91 -21.24 -15.60
C ALA A 521 8.31 -21.53 -16.18
N GLY A 522 8.39 -21.64 -17.51
CA GLY A 522 9.62 -21.99 -18.21
C GLY A 522 10.76 -20.96 -18.04
N ASP A 523 10.44 -19.73 -17.65
CA ASP A 523 11.41 -18.66 -17.35
C ASP A 523 11.91 -18.68 -15.90
N GLY A 524 11.41 -19.60 -15.07
CA GLY A 524 11.75 -19.72 -13.65
C GLY A 524 10.84 -18.93 -12.71
N SER A 525 9.88 -18.18 -13.23
CA SER A 525 8.90 -17.44 -12.42
C SER A 525 7.72 -18.31 -11.99
N TRP A 526 6.96 -17.80 -11.02
CA TRP A 526 5.60 -18.26 -10.73
C TRP A 526 4.64 -17.15 -11.04
N THR A 527 3.52 -17.45 -11.69
CA THR A 527 2.45 -16.49 -11.93
C THR A 527 1.35 -16.68 -10.90
N GLN A 528 0.64 -15.59 -10.57
CA GLN A 528 -0.62 -15.71 -9.85
C GLN A 528 -1.61 -16.46 -10.74
N ILE A 529 -2.12 -17.60 -10.27
CA ILE A 529 -3.18 -18.36 -10.94
C ILE A 529 -4.46 -17.52 -10.89
N GLY A 530 -4.57 -16.53 -11.77
CA GLY A 530 -5.65 -15.54 -11.73
C GLY A 530 -5.87 -14.78 -13.03
N SER A 531 -4.95 -14.84 -13.99
CA SER A 531 -5.11 -14.20 -15.31
C SER A 531 -5.57 -15.14 -16.42
N SER A 532 -5.62 -16.46 -16.19
CA SER A 532 -5.96 -17.46 -17.22
C SER A 532 -7.45 -17.70 -17.46
N TYR A 533 -8.35 -16.93 -16.81
CA TYR A 533 -9.81 -17.00 -17.01
C TYR A 533 -10.42 -15.76 -17.68
N ILE A 534 -9.62 -14.99 -18.44
CA ILE A 534 -10.16 -14.15 -19.52
C ILE A 534 -10.12 -15.01 -20.78
N GLY A 535 -11.31 -15.39 -21.25
CA GLY A 535 -11.52 -16.52 -22.16
C GLY A 535 -10.66 -16.53 -23.43
N LYS A 536 -10.33 -17.74 -23.87
CA LYS A 536 -10.19 -18.05 -25.30
C LYS A 536 -11.52 -17.75 -25.99
N GLY A 537 -11.71 -16.49 -26.40
CA GLY A 537 -12.86 -16.03 -27.15
C GLY A 537 -12.39 -15.16 -28.32
N SER A 538 -12.33 -15.76 -29.50
CA SER A 538 -12.27 -15.16 -30.85
C SER A 538 -11.37 -13.94 -31.08
N ALA A 539 -10.37 -14.15 -31.94
CA ALA A 539 -9.68 -13.10 -32.67
C ALA A 539 -10.68 -12.15 -33.38
N GLY A 540 -10.46 -10.84 -33.25
CA GLY A 540 -10.98 -9.82 -34.17
C GLY A 540 -11.93 -8.77 -33.58
N SER A 541 -11.39 -7.76 -32.88
CA SER A 541 -11.75 -6.33 -33.07
C SER A 541 -10.93 -5.43 -32.14
N PRO A 542 -10.35 -4.31 -32.63
CA PRO A 542 -9.66 -3.34 -31.79
C PRO A 542 -10.63 -2.24 -31.32
N GLY A 543 -10.68 -2.03 -30.01
CA GLY A 543 -11.29 -0.83 -29.41
C GLY A 543 -12.60 -1.07 -28.68
N GLY A 544 -12.51 -1.13 -27.34
CA GLY A 544 -13.66 -1.18 -26.45
C GLY A 544 -13.23 -1.51 -25.03
N ASN A 545 -12.95 -0.48 -24.23
CA ASN A 545 -12.71 -0.62 -22.78
C ASN A 545 -14.05 -0.85 -22.07
N ASP A 546 -14.45 -2.09 -21.88
CA ASP A 546 -15.53 -2.49 -20.97
C ASP A 546 -15.03 -3.57 -20.02
N TRP A 547 -14.64 -3.16 -18.80
CA TRP A 547 -14.36 -4.09 -17.69
C TRP A 547 -15.60 -4.17 -16.79
N MET A 548 -16.45 -5.16 -17.05
CA MET A 548 -17.52 -5.60 -16.14
C MET A 548 -16.98 -6.63 -15.16
N ILE A 549 -17.15 -6.39 -13.85
CA ILE A 549 -16.90 -7.33 -12.75
C ILE A 549 -18.24 -7.72 -12.15
N PHE A 550 -18.51 -9.02 -12.05
CA PHE A 550 -19.64 -9.64 -11.34
C PHE A 550 -19.12 -10.94 -10.68
N SER A 551 -19.67 -11.50 -9.60
CA SER A 551 -21.03 -11.44 -9.06
C SER A 551 -21.10 -11.84 -7.58
N SER A 552 -22.02 -11.23 -6.85
CA SER A 552 -22.84 -11.91 -5.84
C SER A 552 -23.99 -12.63 -6.55
N HIS A 553 -24.35 -13.83 -6.11
CA HIS A 553 -25.51 -14.56 -6.62
C HIS A 553 -26.81 -13.75 -6.44
N ARG A 554 -27.57 -13.55 -7.51
CA ARG A 554 -28.94 -13.05 -7.46
C ARG A 554 -29.83 -13.93 -8.32
N GLU A 555 -30.67 -14.73 -7.68
CA GLU A 555 -31.76 -15.46 -8.34
C GLU A 555 -32.72 -14.47 -9.00
N ARG A 556 -33.05 -14.71 -10.26
CA ARG A 556 -34.10 -14.00 -11.00
C ARG A 556 -35.46 -14.57 -10.59
N SER A 557 -36.30 -13.77 -9.94
CA SER A 557 -37.75 -13.93 -10.05
C SER A 557 -38.33 -12.78 -10.87
N SER A 558 -39.01 -13.15 -11.95
CA SER A 558 -39.69 -12.25 -12.87
C SER A 558 -41.09 -11.92 -12.34
N LYS A 559 -41.41 -10.63 -12.19
CA LYS A 559 -42.70 -10.03 -12.56
C LYS A 559 -42.67 -8.52 -12.30
N THR A 560 -42.80 -7.77 -13.38
CA THR A 560 -42.96 -6.32 -13.43
C THR A 560 -44.44 -6.02 -13.31
N GLU A 561 -44.87 -5.27 -12.29
CA GLU A 561 -46.11 -4.51 -12.32
C GLU A 561 -45.85 -3.12 -11.73
N SER A 562 -46.23 -2.11 -12.51
CA SER A 562 -46.09 -0.70 -12.22
C SER A 562 -47.13 -0.26 -11.18
N ILE A 563 -46.69 0.38 -10.10
CA ILE A 563 -47.59 1.19 -9.26
C ILE A 563 -46.86 2.47 -8.85
N ILE A 564 -47.42 3.60 -9.28
CA ILE A 564 -47.07 4.97 -8.88
C ILE A 564 -47.55 5.17 -7.43
N PRO A 565 -46.74 5.66 -6.48
CA PRO A 565 -47.25 6.12 -5.20
C PRO A 565 -47.56 7.63 -5.19
N PRO A 566 -48.63 8.06 -4.51
CA PRO A 566 -49.13 9.43 -4.51
C PRO A 566 -48.44 10.33 -3.47
N GLU A 567 -48.65 11.63 -3.65
CA GLU A 567 -48.26 12.74 -2.77
C GLU A 567 -48.56 12.50 -1.28
N ALA A 568 -47.60 12.86 -0.41
CA ALA A 568 -47.82 13.01 1.02
C ALA A 568 -47.21 14.31 1.56
N LYS A 569 -48.07 15.05 2.26
CA LYS A 569 -47.98 16.44 2.72
C LYS A 569 -46.90 16.69 3.78
N ALA A 570 -46.27 17.86 3.70
CA ALA A 570 -45.42 18.44 4.74
C ALA A 570 -46.24 18.92 5.97
N PRO A 571 -45.74 18.79 7.21
CA PRO A 571 -46.37 19.36 8.38
C PRO A 571 -45.94 20.81 8.63
N ALA A 572 -46.92 21.63 9.04
CA ALA A 572 -46.80 23.04 9.37
C ALA A 572 -46.03 23.29 10.67
N VAL A 573 -45.20 24.34 10.68
CA VAL A 573 -44.56 24.89 11.89
C VAL A 573 -45.13 26.29 12.16
N GLN A 574 -45.59 26.50 13.39
CA GLN A 574 -46.16 27.75 13.90
C GLN A 574 -45.09 28.83 14.13
N PRO A 575 -45.42 30.14 13.98
CA PRO A 575 -44.48 31.22 14.24
C PRO A 575 -44.50 31.66 15.71
N VAL A 576 -43.32 31.73 16.33
CA VAL A 576 -43.12 32.42 17.61
C VAL A 576 -42.62 33.84 17.34
N LYS A 577 -43.33 34.79 17.96
CA LYS A 577 -43.09 36.24 17.93
C LYS A 577 -41.85 36.64 18.73
N GLY A 578 -41.11 37.63 18.21
CA GLY A 578 -40.39 38.59 19.05
C GLY A 578 -38.94 38.86 18.67
N ALA A 579 -38.70 39.93 17.90
CA ALA A 579 -37.56 40.83 18.08
C ALA A 579 -37.71 42.07 17.18
N LYS A 580 -37.44 43.25 17.75
CA LYS A 580 -37.60 44.58 17.18
C LYS A 580 -36.55 44.88 16.09
N ALA A 581 -36.97 45.59 15.04
CA ALA A 581 -36.11 46.28 14.09
C ALA A 581 -35.91 47.75 14.51
N PRO A 582 -34.76 48.39 14.22
CA PRO A 582 -34.66 49.84 14.11
C PRO A 582 -34.60 50.31 12.65
N ASP A 583 -35.20 51.49 12.46
CA ASP A 583 -35.33 52.31 11.25
C ASP A 583 -34.04 52.56 10.46
N VAL A 584 -34.14 52.55 9.12
CA VAL A 584 -33.30 53.37 8.24
C VAL A 584 -34.16 53.94 7.10
N ARG A 585 -34.08 55.27 6.93
CA ARG A 585 -34.83 56.08 5.94
C ARG A 585 -34.29 55.90 4.51
N PRO A 586 -35.13 56.15 3.47
CA PRO A 586 -34.74 56.10 2.07
C PRO A 586 -34.26 57.47 1.56
N GLY A 587 -33.26 57.49 0.68
CA GLY A 587 -32.83 58.72 0.01
C GLY A 587 -31.64 58.57 -0.93
N ASP A 588 -31.94 58.69 -2.22
CA ASP A 588 -31.12 59.26 -3.31
C ASP A 588 -30.13 58.42 -4.14
N ARG A 589 -30.05 58.88 -5.40
CA ARG A 589 -29.85 58.18 -6.66
C ARG A 589 -28.54 58.60 -7.36
N LYS A 590 -27.97 57.68 -8.15
CA LYS A 590 -27.36 57.85 -9.52
C LYS A 590 -25.89 58.37 -9.63
N PRO A 591 -25.20 58.27 -10.81
CA PRO A 591 -24.39 57.09 -11.24
C PRO A 591 -22.98 57.40 -11.85
N ALA A 592 -22.24 56.33 -12.23
CA ALA A 592 -21.24 56.20 -13.32
C ALA A 592 -19.77 56.77 -13.21
N ASN A 593 -18.80 55.83 -13.14
CA ASN A 593 -17.54 55.59 -13.93
C ASN A 593 -16.54 56.72 -14.30
N PRO A 594 -15.29 56.42 -14.76
CA PRO A 594 -14.33 55.32 -14.54
C PRO A 594 -12.86 55.80 -14.26
N HIS A 595 -11.92 54.85 -14.07
CA HIS A 595 -10.45 54.99 -14.10
C HIS A 595 -9.73 55.77 -13.00
N VAL A 596 -9.07 55.04 -12.08
CA VAL A 596 -7.67 55.24 -11.66
C VAL A 596 -7.16 53.91 -11.07
N GLN A 597 -6.04 53.36 -11.57
CA GLN A 597 -5.18 52.46 -10.79
C GLN A 597 -4.13 53.32 -10.08
N PRO A 598 -3.78 53.00 -8.82
CA PRO A 598 -2.45 52.43 -8.62
C PRO A 598 -2.39 51.32 -7.57
N ARG A 599 -1.31 50.54 -7.71
CA ARG A 599 -0.72 49.57 -6.78
C ARG A 599 -1.03 49.83 -5.30
N ASP A 600 -1.43 48.77 -4.58
CA ASP A 600 -0.63 48.20 -3.51
C ASP A 600 -1.21 46.87 -2.99
N LEU A 601 -0.31 46.01 -2.55
CA LEU A 601 -0.57 44.83 -1.73
C LEU A 601 -1.43 45.21 -0.52
N VAL A 602 -2.60 44.58 -0.33
CA VAL A 602 -3.13 44.21 0.99
C VAL A 602 -4.03 42.97 0.88
N LEU A 603 -3.80 42.11 1.86
CA LEU A 603 -4.58 41.01 2.44
C LEU A 603 -6.13 41.13 2.44
N GLU A 604 -6.76 39.98 2.74
CA GLU A 604 -8.20 39.70 2.93
C GLU A 604 -9.01 39.57 1.62
N GLY A 605 -9.85 38.57 1.38
CA GLY A 605 -10.43 37.51 2.20
C GLY A 605 -11.67 37.00 1.45
N ARG A 606 -12.20 35.84 1.87
CA ARG A 606 -13.48 35.25 1.41
C ARG A 606 -13.49 34.62 0.02
N ALA A 607 -12.93 33.42 -0.08
CA ALA A 607 -13.46 32.43 -1.01
C ALA A 607 -14.74 31.82 -0.40
N HIS A 608 -15.85 32.00 -1.11
CA HIS A 608 -17.10 31.31 -0.85
C HIS A 608 -16.87 29.79 -0.83
N VAL A 609 -16.94 29.20 0.35
CA VAL A 609 -17.09 27.76 0.55
C VAL A 609 -18.52 27.42 0.14
N VAL A 610 -18.71 27.03 -1.11
CA VAL A 610 -19.88 26.22 -1.47
C VAL A 610 -19.53 24.79 -1.06
N ALA A 611 -19.82 24.49 0.19
CA ALA A 611 -19.86 23.13 0.71
C ALA A 611 -21.00 22.39 0.00
N SER A 612 -20.68 21.72 -1.10
CA SER A 612 -21.42 20.55 -1.56
C SER A 612 -20.78 19.33 -0.90
N LEU A 613 -21.09 19.15 0.39
CA LEU A 613 -20.86 17.89 1.10
C LEU A 613 -21.94 16.93 0.61
N ASP A 614 -21.68 16.32 -0.55
CA ASP A 614 -22.48 15.21 -1.03
C ASP A 614 -22.11 13.99 -0.18
N SER A 615 -22.90 13.76 0.88
CA SER A 615 -22.79 12.68 1.87
C SER A 615 -23.03 11.27 1.30
N ASN A 616 -22.83 11.09 -0.01
CA ASN A 616 -23.10 9.87 -0.77
C ASN A 616 -21.84 9.22 -1.38
N ARG A 617 -20.63 9.74 -1.11
CA ARG A 617 -19.37 9.15 -1.61
C ARG A 617 -18.74 8.05 -0.75
N SER A 618 -19.43 7.55 0.27
CA SER A 618 -18.94 6.44 1.12
C SER A 618 -19.38 5.04 0.68
N ARG A 619 -19.84 4.85 -0.57
CA ARG A 619 -20.28 3.54 -1.08
C ARG A 619 -19.53 3.15 -2.34
N GLY A 620 -18.29 2.75 -2.13
CA GLY A 620 -17.48 1.99 -3.08
C GLY A 620 -16.46 1.23 -2.25
N TRP A 621 -16.78 -0.03 -1.90
CA TRP A 621 -15.83 -0.91 -1.23
C TRP A 621 -14.63 -1.10 -2.15
N TYR A 622 -13.45 -0.70 -1.67
CA TYR A 622 -12.19 -0.86 -2.37
C TYR A 622 -11.85 -2.35 -2.45
N VAL A 623 -12.21 -2.98 -3.58
CA VAL A 623 -11.39 -4.06 -4.14
C VAL A 623 -10.41 -3.33 -5.05
N GLU A 624 -9.37 -2.73 -4.47
CA GLU A 624 -8.23 -2.33 -5.27
C GLU A 624 -7.59 -3.61 -5.81
N ASN A 625 -7.51 -3.73 -7.12
CA ASN A 625 -6.72 -4.78 -7.77
C ASN A 625 -5.29 -4.60 -7.28
N TYR A 626 -4.87 -5.45 -6.33
CA TYR A 626 -3.48 -5.65 -5.96
C TYR A 626 -2.75 -6.22 -7.18
N SER A 627 -2.45 -5.35 -8.14
CA SER A 627 -1.47 -5.60 -9.19
C SER A 627 -0.11 -5.53 -8.49
N TYR A 628 0.17 -6.54 -7.67
CA TYR A 628 1.52 -6.96 -7.38
C TYR A 628 2.29 -6.98 -8.71
N ASN A 629 3.60 -6.73 -8.69
CA ASN A 629 4.41 -7.24 -9.79
C ASN A 629 4.34 -8.78 -9.63
N SER A 630 3.24 -9.37 -10.15
CA SER A 630 2.62 -10.58 -9.59
C SER A 630 3.60 -11.72 -9.56
N ASP A 631 4.47 -11.74 -10.56
CA ASP A 631 5.38 -12.83 -10.81
C ASP A 631 6.61 -12.72 -9.89
N VAL A 632 7.11 -11.51 -9.61
CA VAL A 632 8.20 -11.30 -8.64
C VAL A 632 7.74 -11.69 -7.24
N VAL A 633 6.54 -11.28 -6.85
CA VAL A 633 5.98 -11.55 -5.52
C VAL A 633 5.70 -13.05 -5.35
N ALA A 634 5.00 -13.65 -6.31
CA ALA A 634 4.74 -15.08 -6.33
C ALA A 634 6.05 -15.90 -6.36
N THR A 635 7.04 -15.49 -7.15
CA THR A 635 8.35 -16.16 -7.20
C THR A 635 9.08 -16.08 -5.87
N ALA A 636 9.07 -14.92 -5.19
CA ALA A 636 9.70 -14.78 -3.88
C ALA A 636 9.02 -15.65 -2.82
N PHE A 637 7.69 -15.73 -2.82
CA PHE A 637 6.96 -16.62 -1.92
C PHE A 637 7.20 -18.10 -2.23
N ALA A 638 7.15 -18.48 -3.51
CA ALA A 638 7.43 -19.85 -3.94
C ALA A 638 8.86 -20.25 -3.59
N LEU A 639 9.84 -19.39 -3.86
CA LEU A 639 11.24 -19.57 -3.47
C LEU A 639 11.35 -19.73 -1.95
N ALA A 640 10.78 -18.81 -1.16
CA ALA A 640 10.75 -18.93 0.29
C ALA A 640 10.10 -20.25 0.75
N SER A 641 9.08 -20.72 0.04
CA SER A 641 8.33 -21.94 0.39
C SER A 641 9.02 -23.25 0.01
N LEU A 642 9.93 -23.23 -0.97
CA LEU A 642 10.72 -24.39 -1.39
C LEU A 642 11.94 -24.63 -0.49
N LEU A 643 12.35 -23.63 0.29
CA LEU A 643 13.55 -23.71 1.11
C LEU A 643 13.25 -24.42 2.43
N ARG A 644 13.73 -25.65 2.60
CA ARG A 644 13.77 -26.23 3.96
C ARG A 644 14.65 -25.32 4.84
N PRO A 645 14.21 -24.97 6.05
CA PRO A 645 15.02 -24.15 6.93
C PRO A 645 16.36 -24.86 7.16
N ASN A 646 17.43 -24.12 6.97
CA ASN A 646 18.76 -24.56 7.33
C ASN A 646 18.76 -24.71 8.86
N THR A 647 18.55 -25.94 9.34
CA THR A 647 18.59 -26.31 10.76
C THR A 647 20.03 -26.40 11.24
N ALA A 648 20.84 -25.39 10.92
CA ALA A 648 22.00 -25.12 11.75
C ALA A 648 21.44 -24.86 13.15
N PRO A 649 21.84 -25.65 14.18
CA PRO A 649 21.39 -25.41 15.54
C PRO A 649 21.75 -23.97 15.86
N VAL A 650 20.74 -23.16 16.18
CA VAL A 650 20.98 -21.84 16.76
C VAL A 650 21.81 -22.10 18.01
N SER A 651 23.06 -21.66 18.00
CA SER A 651 23.94 -21.66 19.16
C SER A 651 23.26 -20.79 20.22
N GLU A 652 22.60 -21.45 21.18
CA GLU A 652 21.70 -20.90 22.20
C GLU A 652 20.62 -19.93 21.67
N PRO A 653 19.32 -20.23 21.84
CA PRO A 653 18.29 -19.24 21.56
C PRO A 653 18.56 -17.97 22.40
N PRO A 654 18.45 -16.76 21.83
CA PRO A 654 18.54 -15.54 22.63
C PRO A 654 17.53 -15.62 23.78
N ALA A 655 17.89 -15.06 24.94
CA ALA A 655 17.08 -15.13 26.15
C ALA A 655 15.63 -14.76 25.82
N PRO A 656 14.64 -15.64 26.14
CA PRO A 656 13.26 -15.42 25.76
C PRO A 656 12.76 -14.11 26.37
N LEU A 657 11.87 -13.43 25.65
CA LEU A 657 11.12 -12.29 26.18
C LEU A 657 10.30 -12.76 27.38
N SER A 658 10.89 -12.64 28.56
CA SER A 658 10.28 -13.08 29.80
C SER A 658 9.36 -11.97 30.29
N PRO A 659 8.07 -12.24 30.55
CA PRO A 659 7.24 -11.27 31.24
C PRO A 659 7.85 -11.06 32.64
N GLN A 660 8.34 -9.85 32.93
CA GLN A 660 8.77 -9.51 34.28
C GLN A 660 7.58 -9.76 35.21
N ARG A 661 7.71 -10.75 36.11
CA ARG A 661 6.78 -10.91 37.23
C ARG A 661 6.84 -9.61 38.01
N ARG A 662 5.71 -8.92 38.15
CA ARG A 662 5.60 -7.84 39.13
C ARG A 662 5.97 -8.44 40.48
N SER A 663 7.05 -7.94 41.09
CA SER A 663 7.25 -8.16 42.52
C SER A 663 6.05 -7.53 43.24
N PRO A 664 5.46 -8.20 44.23
CA PRO A 664 4.45 -7.58 45.06
C PRO A 664 5.12 -6.46 45.85
N LEU A 665 4.74 -5.22 45.54
CA LEU A 665 4.87 -4.06 46.43
C LEU A 665 3.47 -3.61 46.78
#